data_AF-A0A317DX23-F1
#
_entry.id   AF-A0A317DX23-F1
#
_cell.length_a   1.000
_cell.length_b   1.000
_cell.length_c   1.000
_cell.angle_alpha   90.00
_cell.angle_beta   90.00
_cell.angle_gamma   90.00
#
_symmetry.space_group_name_H-M   'P 1'
#
loop_
_entity.id
_entity.type
_entity.pdbx_description
1 polymer ?
#
loop_
_entity_poly.entity_id
_entity_poly.type
_entity_poly.pdbx_seq_one_letter_code
_entity_poly.pdbx_strand_id
1 'polypeptide(L)'
;YGDLDPALAYTATGFKAGDTAALLTGSLTRTAGENAGDYGIALGGVSAGGNYTVNLSGALSFRITPAALTVTATAGQSKVYGDLDPALTYTATGFKAGDTAALLTGALARAAGENAGDYGITLGGVSAGGNYTVSLSGAPSFRITPAALTVTATAGQSKVYGDLDPALAYTATGFKAGDTAALLTGALARAAGENAGDYGITLGGVSAGGNYTVSLSGAPSFRITPAALTVTATAGQSKVYGDLDPALTYTATGFKAGDTVALLTGALARAAGENAGDYGITLGGVSAGGNYTVSLSGAPSFRITPAALTVTATAGQSKVYGDLDPALAYTATGFKAGDTAALLTGALAQAAGENAGDYGITLGGVSAGGNYTVSLSGAPSFRITPAALTVTATAGQSKVYGDLDPVLAYTATGFKAGDTAALLIGSLTRAAGENAGDYGVTLGGVSAGGNYTVSLSGSPSFRITPAALTVTATAGQSKVYGDLDPALAYTATGFKAGDTAALLTGALARAAGENAGDYGITLGGVSAGGNYTVSLSGSPSFRITPAALTVTATAGQSKVYGDLDPALAYTATGFKAGDTAALLTGALAQAAGENAGDYGIALGGVTAGGNYTVSLSGAPSFRITPAALTVTATAGQSKVYGDLDPV
;
A
#
# COMPACT_ATOMS: atom_id res chain seq x y z
N TYR A 1 106.22 -18.81 89.49
CA TYR A 1 106.95 -19.10 88.24
C TYR A 1 107.37 -17.78 87.62
N GLY A 2 108.65 -17.61 87.30
CA GLY A 2 109.18 -16.45 86.58
C GLY A 2 109.29 -15.12 87.35
N ASP A 3 109.13 -15.14 88.67
CA ASP A 3 109.55 -14.07 89.57
C ASP A 3 110.88 -14.49 90.24
N LEU A 4 111.67 -13.53 90.71
CA LEU A 4 112.94 -13.82 91.40
C LEU A 4 112.68 -14.57 92.71
N ASP A 5 113.60 -15.46 93.07
CA ASP A 5 113.58 -16.13 94.37
C ASP A 5 113.58 -15.10 95.51
N PRO A 6 112.70 -15.25 96.51
CA PRO A 6 112.82 -14.48 97.73
C PRO A 6 114.09 -14.91 98.48
N ALA A 7 114.65 -14.00 99.28
CA ALA A 7 115.75 -14.35 100.16
C ALA A 7 115.31 -15.46 101.14
N LEU A 8 116.00 -16.60 101.12
CA LEU A 8 115.73 -17.72 102.03
C LEU A 8 116.24 -17.36 103.43
N ALA A 9 115.32 -17.04 104.33
CA ALA A 9 115.62 -16.77 105.73
C ALA A 9 115.80 -18.07 106.52
N TYR A 10 116.73 -18.06 107.48
CA TYR A 10 116.98 -19.18 108.39
C TYR A 10 117.29 -18.69 109.80
N THR A 11 117.01 -19.54 110.79
CA THR A 11 117.41 -19.36 112.18
C THR A 11 118.25 -20.56 112.61
N ALA A 12 119.31 -20.33 113.37
CA ALA A 12 120.16 -21.40 113.88
C ALA A 12 120.13 -21.44 115.41
N THR A 13 120.34 -22.64 115.97
CA THR A 13 120.42 -22.90 117.40
C THR A 13 121.65 -23.77 117.71
N GLY A 14 122.15 -23.73 118.95
CA GLY A 14 123.25 -24.60 119.39
C GLY A 14 124.61 -23.90 119.59
N PHE A 15 124.66 -22.57 119.53
CA PHE A 15 125.87 -21.78 119.85
C PHE A 15 126.38 -22.04 121.29
N LYS A 16 127.69 -22.03 121.50
CA LYS A 16 128.39 -22.25 122.78
C LYS A 16 129.36 -21.10 123.07
N ALA A 17 129.87 -21.06 124.31
CA ALA A 17 130.91 -20.10 124.74
C ALA A 17 130.60 -18.60 124.52
N GLY A 18 129.33 -18.21 124.46
CA GLY A 18 128.90 -16.82 124.25
C GLY A 18 128.76 -16.40 122.78
N ASP A 19 129.01 -17.31 121.83
CA ASP A 19 128.80 -17.05 120.40
C ASP A 19 127.33 -16.78 120.07
N THR A 20 127.09 -15.98 119.03
CA THR A 20 125.74 -15.62 118.55
C THR A 20 125.60 -15.84 117.04
N ALA A 21 124.38 -15.68 116.51
CA ALA A 21 124.09 -15.82 115.09
C ALA A 21 124.93 -14.88 114.17
N ALA A 22 125.59 -13.86 114.71
CA ALA A 22 126.53 -13.01 113.97
C ALA A 22 127.71 -13.77 113.37
N LEU A 23 128.01 -14.99 113.85
CA LEU A 23 129.03 -15.87 113.29
C LEU A 23 128.59 -16.55 111.97
N LEU A 24 127.28 -16.56 111.67
CA LEU A 24 126.77 -17.18 110.45
C LEU A 24 127.01 -16.29 109.25
N THR A 25 127.60 -16.88 108.21
CA THR A 25 127.79 -16.24 106.91
C THR A 25 127.24 -17.14 105.81
N GLY A 26 126.92 -16.56 104.66
CA GLY A 26 126.33 -17.28 103.53
C GLY A 26 124.80 -17.40 103.58
N SER A 27 124.24 -18.05 102.57
CA SER A 27 122.79 -18.17 102.36
C SER A 27 122.40 -19.61 102.02
N LEU A 28 121.17 -19.97 102.40
CA LEU A 28 120.55 -21.19 101.89
C LEU A 28 120.40 -21.10 100.38
N THR A 29 120.44 -22.26 99.73
CA THR A 29 120.21 -22.40 98.28
C THR A 29 119.12 -23.43 98.05
N ARG A 30 118.29 -23.27 97.03
CA ARG A 30 117.40 -24.36 96.59
C ARG A 30 118.00 -25.12 95.41
N THR A 31 117.52 -26.34 95.16
CA THR A 31 117.82 -27.07 93.92
C THR A 31 117.46 -26.21 92.71
N ALA A 32 118.35 -26.19 91.71
CA ALA A 32 118.16 -25.41 90.50
C ALA A 32 116.95 -25.86 89.68
N GLY A 33 116.27 -24.90 89.05
CA GLY A 33 115.14 -25.11 88.15
C GLY A 33 114.06 -24.05 88.35
N GLU A 34 113.42 -23.61 87.28
CA GLU A 34 112.49 -22.46 87.34
C GLU A 34 111.04 -22.84 87.06
N ASN A 35 110.76 -24.10 86.70
CA ASN A 35 109.41 -24.59 86.45
C ASN A 35 108.58 -24.62 87.74
N ALA A 36 107.26 -24.52 87.62
CA ALA A 36 106.38 -24.72 88.77
C ALA A 36 106.56 -26.12 89.34
N GLY A 37 106.65 -26.21 90.67
CA GLY A 37 106.99 -27.44 91.39
C GLY A 37 107.66 -27.17 92.73
N ASP A 38 108.01 -28.25 93.42
CA ASP A 38 108.70 -28.19 94.71
C ASP A 38 110.19 -28.48 94.53
N TYR A 39 111.03 -27.63 95.13
CA TYR A 39 112.49 -27.71 95.07
C TYR A 39 113.06 -27.87 96.47
N GLY A 40 114.00 -28.79 96.67
CA GLY A 40 114.63 -28.97 97.98
C GLY A 40 115.48 -27.75 98.37
N ILE A 41 115.45 -27.37 99.65
CA ILE A 41 116.35 -26.36 100.21
C ILE A 41 117.56 -27.07 100.81
N ALA A 42 118.75 -26.63 100.42
CA ALA A 42 120.04 -27.09 100.89
C ALA A 42 120.78 -25.97 101.65
N LEU A 43 121.76 -26.38 102.46
CA LEU A 43 122.51 -25.46 103.32
C LEU A 43 123.26 -24.39 102.51
N GLY A 44 123.54 -24.66 101.24
CA GLY A 44 124.19 -23.72 100.34
C GLY A 44 125.56 -23.31 100.85
N GLY A 45 125.72 -22.01 101.06
CA GLY A 45 126.95 -21.41 101.61
C GLY A 45 126.91 -21.13 103.11
N VAL A 46 125.85 -21.51 103.83
CA VAL A 46 125.71 -21.20 105.26
C VAL A 46 126.82 -21.90 106.07
N SER A 47 127.64 -21.11 106.74
CA SER A 47 128.76 -21.57 107.57
C SER A 47 128.88 -20.74 108.85
N ALA A 48 129.35 -21.37 109.93
CA ALA A 48 129.63 -20.74 111.23
C ALA A 48 131.12 -20.86 111.61
N GLY A 49 132.02 -20.86 110.61
CA GLY A 49 133.47 -20.98 110.82
C GLY A 49 133.93 -22.39 111.22
N GLY A 50 135.24 -22.57 111.47
CA GLY A 50 135.84 -23.89 111.73
C GLY A 50 135.46 -24.55 113.06
N ASN A 51 134.78 -23.83 113.95
CA ASN A 51 134.39 -24.31 115.28
C ASN A 51 133.01 -24.98 115.30
N TYR A 52 132.22 -24.89 114.22
CA TYR A 52 130.86 -25.42 114.15
C TYR A 52 130.63 -26.21 112.85
N THR A 53 130.06 -27.40 112.98
CA THR A 53 129.45 -28.10 111.85
C THR A 53 127.99 -27.64 111.75
N VAL A 54 127.61 -27.04 110.62
CA VAL A 54 126.24 -26.55 110.40
C VAL A 54 125.44 -27.61 109.62
N ASN A 55 124.26 -27.96 110.10
CA ASN A 55 123.34 -28.91 109.46
C ASN A 55 121.94 -28.30 109.32
N LEU A 56 121.24 -28.64 108.23
CA LEU A 56 119.82 -28.31 108.07
C LEU A 56 118.94 -29.26 108.88
N SER A 57 117.91 -28.70 109.52
CA SER A 57 116.89 -29.45 110.25
C SER A 57 115.73 -29.79 109.30
N GLY A 58 115.56 -31.08 109.01
CA GLY A 58 114.45 -31.60 108.20
C GLY A 58 114.63 -31.44 106.69
N ALA A 59 113.73 -32.08 105.93
CA ALA A 59 113.61 -31.85 104.49
C ALA A 59 112.75 -30.59 104.28
N LEU A 60 113.38 -29.51 103.86
CA LEU A 60 112.73 -28.24 103.56
C LEU A 60 112.48 -28.13 102.06
N SER A 61 111.30 -27.64 101.65
CA SER A 61 110.97 -27.41 100.24
C SER A 61 110.60 -25.95 99.97
N PHE A 62 111.01 -25.47 98.80
CA PHE A 62 110.64 -24.21 98.20
C PHE A 62 109.69 -24.49 97.04
N ARG A 63 108.48 -23.95 97.08
CA ARG A 63 107.46 -24.18 96.05
C ARG A 63 107.38 -23.02 95.07
N ILE A 64 107.67 -23.28 93.81
CA ILE A 64 107.32 -22.38 92.71
C ILE A 64 105.87 -22.69 92.32
N THR A 65 104.96 -21.76 92.56
CA THR A 65 103.57 -21.89 92.10
C THR A 65 103.44 -21.50 90.62
N PRO A 66 102.49 -22.10 89.88
CA PRO A 66 102.18 -21.67 88.51
C PRO A 66 101.79 -20.19 88.47
N ALA A 67 102.24 -19.46 87.45
CA ALA A 67 101.82 -18.09 87.22
C ALA A 67 100.39 -18.04 86.65
N ALA A 68 99.64 -16.96 86.90
CA ALA A 68 98.33 -16.78 86.29
C ALA A 68 98.48 -16.30 84.84
N LEU A 69 97.80 -16.96 83.90
CA LEU A 69 97.69 -16.52 82.51
C LEU A 69 96.23 -16.33 82.14
N THR A 70 95.89 -15.16 81.61
CA THR A 70 94.50 -14.84 81.24
C THR A 70 94.34 -14.81 79.73
N VAL A 71 93.48 -15.69 79.22
CA VAL A 71 93.06 -15.77 77.82
C VAL A 71 91.84 -14.87 77.61
N THR A 72 91.85 -14.04 76.58
CA THR A 72 90.74 -13.18 76.18
C THR A 72 90.34 -13.51 74.75
N ALA A 73 89.12 -14.03 74.56
CA ALA A 73 88.58 -14.33 73.24
C ALA A 73 88.39 -13.04 72.43
N THR A 74 88.63 -13.10 71.12
CA THR A 74 88.34 -11.97 70.22
C THR A 74 86.84 -11.68 70.23
N ALA A 75 86.46 -10.39 70.26
CA ALA A 75 85.05 -10.00 70.27
C ALA A 75 84.38 -10.20 68.89
N GLY A 76 83.07 -10.40 68.88
CA GLY A 76 82.27 -10.44 67.64
C GLY A 76 82.44 -11.71 66.80
N GLN A 77 82.93 -12.80 67.38
CA GLN A 77 83.06 -14.07 66.67
C GLN A 77 81.69 -14.66 66.39
N SER A 78 81.44 -15.04 65.13
CA SER A 78 80.12 -15.49 64.69
C SER A 78 80.18 -16.41 63.48
N LYS A 79 79.06 -17.06 63.18
CA LYS A 79 78.76 -17.69 61.89
C LYS A 79 77.30 -17.50 61.51
N VAL A 80 76.98 -17.79 60.26
CA VAL A 80 75.58 -17.90 59.81
C VAL A 80 75.07 -19.31 60.06
N TYR A 81 73.77 -19.44 60.37
CA TYR A 81 73.11 -20.73 60.57
C TYR A 81 73.41 -21.73 59.44
N GLY A 82 73.83 -22.93 59.82
CA GLY A 82 74.18 -24.02 58.92
C GLY A 82 75.55 -23.93 58.25
N ASP A 83 76.30 -22.83 58.45
CA ASP A 83 77.72 -22.78 58.08
C ASP A 83 78.59 -23.47 59.15
N LEU A 84 79.80 -23.88 58.76
CA LEU A 84 80.75 -24.52 59.68
C LEU A 84 81.31 -23.51 60.68
N ASP A 85 81.70 -24.00 61.87
CA ASP A 85 82.35 -23.17 62.88
C ASP A 85 83.70 -22.64 62.37
N PRO A 86 83.95 -21.32 62.45
CA PRO A 86 85.28 -20.80 62.21
C PRO A 86 86.21 -21.19 63.38
N ALA A 87 87.52 -21.16 63.14
CA ALA A 87 88.48 -21.29 64.22
C ALA A 87 88.35 -20.12 65.20
N LEU A 88 88.13 -20.42 66.48
CA LEU A 88 88.00 -19.40 67.52
C LEU A 88 89.36 -18.78 67.85
N THR A 89 89.42 -17.46 67.81
CA THR A 89 90.64 -16.68 68.04
C THR A 89 90.63 -16.03 69.43
N TYR A 90 91.83 -15.85 69.98
CA TYR A 90 92.04 -15.27 71.30
C TYR A 90 93.43 -14.67 71.44
N THR A 91 93.60 -13.85 72.47
CA THR A 91 94.88 -13.36 72.95
C THR A 91 95.11 -13.83 74.38
N ALA A 92 96.36 -13.85 74.84
CA ALA A 92 96.66 -14.19 76.24
C ALA A 92 97.63 -13.17 76.83
N THR A 93 97.49 -12.90 78.12
CA THR A 93 98.32 -11.96 78.88
C THR A 93 98.74 -12.58 80.21
N GLY A 94 99.86 -12.13 80.77
CA GLY A 94 100.43 -12.67 82.02
C GLY A 94 101.62 -13.62 81.83
N PHE A 95 102.21 -13.70 80.63
CA PHE A 95 103.44 -14.46 80.40
C PHE A 95 104.59 -13.94 81.29
N LYS A 96 105.41 -14.86 81.78
CA LYS A 96 106.55 -14.66 82.68
C LYS A 96 107.79 -15.31 82.10
N ALA A 97 108.96 -15.04 82.69
CA ALA A 97 110.23 -15.68 82.31
C ALA A 97 110.62 -15.60 80.81
N GLY A 98 110.10 -14.61 80.06
CA GLY A 98 110.35 -14.47 78.63
C GLY A 98 109.47 -15.33 77.72
N ASP A 99 108.49 -16.06 78.27
CA ASP A 99 107.53 -16.85 77.50
C ASP A 99 106.66 -15.96 76.59
N THR A 100 106.18 -16.56 75.50
CA THR A 100 105.30 -15.90 74.53
C THR A 100 104.10 -16.78 74.17
N ALA A 101 103.18 -16.26 73.36
CA ALA A 101 102.00 -16.99 72.90
C ALA A 101 102.31 -18.33 72.18
N ALA A 102 103.55 -18.55 71.72
CA ALA A 102 103.97 -19.82 71.12
C ALA A 102 103.91 -21.02 72.10
N LEU A 103 103.87 -20.77 73.41
CA LEU A 103 103.67 -21.81 74.44
C LEU A 103 102.23 -22.35 74.48
N LEU A 104 101.26 -21.61 73.94
CA LEU A 104 99.86 -22.00 73.99
C LEU A 104 99.56 -23.16 73.03
N THR A 105 98.85 -24.14 73.54
CA THR A 105 98.35 -25.29 72.78
C THR A 105 96.84 -25.42 72.94
N GLY A 106 96.19 -26.14 72.02
CA GLY A 106 94.74 -26.29 72.01
C GLY A 106 94.00 -25.07 71.47
N ALA A 107 92.67 -25.10 71.55
CA ALA A 107 91.79 -24.07 71.02
C ALA A 107 90.64 -23.80 71.98
N LEU A 108 90.07 -22.59 71.90
CA LEU A 108 88.81 -22.29 72.56
C LEU A 108 87.71 -23.19 71.99
N ALA A 109 86.69 -23.44 72.81
CA ALA A 109 85.48 -24.16 72.40
C ALA A 109 84.25 -23.31 72.75
N ARG A 110 83.16 -23.46 72.00
CA ARG A 110 81.86 -22.86 72.36
C ARG A 110 80.88 -23.91 72.90
N ALA A 111 79.83 -23.46 73.58
CA ALA A 111 78.72 -24.30 73.97
C ALA A 111 78.06 -24.97 72.74
N ALA A 112 77.58 -26.20 72.93
CA ALA A 112 76.94 -26.99 71.89
C ALA A 112 75.57 -26.40 71.48
N GLY A 113 75.20 -26.62 70.22
CA GLY A 113 73.94 -26.20 69.61
C GLY A 113 74.16 -25.41 68.34
N GLU A 114 73.20 -25.46 67.42
CA GLU A 114 73.35 -24.92 66.06
C GLU A 114 72.31 -23.88 65.68
N ASN A 115 71.26 -23.69 66.50
CA ASN A 115 70.22 -22.69 66.22
C ASN A 115 70.79 -21.27 66.29
N ALA A 116 70.16 -20.33 65.59
CA ALA A 116 70.53 -18.93 65.71
C ALA A 116 70.36 -18.46 67.16
N GLY A 117 71.40 -17.82 67.71
CA GLY A 117 71.49 -17.49 69.12
C GLY A 117 72.93 -17.26 69.58
N ASP A 118 73.09 -16.97 70.86
CA ASP A 118 74.38 -16.71 71.49
C ASP A 118 74.85 -17.93 72.29
N TYR A 119 76.10 -18.34 72.08
CA TYR A 119 76.71 -19.51 72.70
C TYR A 119 77.96 -19.10 73.47
N GLY A 120 78.07 -19.47 74.75
CA GLY A 120 79.24 -19.12 75.56
C GLY A 120 80.52 -19.76 75.02
N ILE A 121 81.61 -19.00 74.98
CA ILE A 121 82.96 -19.46 74.68
C ILE A 121 83.64 -19.88 75.99
N THR A 122 84.35 -20.99 75.96
CA THR A 122 85.09 -21.60 77.07
C THR A 122 86.55 -21.80 76.68
N LEU A 123 87.44 -22.06 77.65
CA LEU A 123 88.84 -22.38 77.37
C LEU A 123 89.00 -23.57 76.44
N GLY A 124 88.01 -24.47 76.34
CA GLY A 124 88.13 -25.68 75.53
C GLY A 124 89.36 -26.48 75.93
N GLY A 125 90.31 -26.60 74.98
CA GLY A 125 91.59 -27.25 75.18
C GLY A 125 92.78 -26.31 75.40
N VAL A 126 92.57 -24.99 75.53
CA VAL A 126 93.68 -24.02 75.67
C VAL A 126 94.49 -24.31 76.93
N SER A 127 95.79 -24.55 76.75
CA SER A 127 96.75 -24.81 77.83
C SER A 127 98.07 -24.10 77.58
N ALA A 128 98.73 -23.69 78.66
CA ALA A 128 100.07 -23.08 78.66
C ALA A 128 101.10 -23.95 79.42
N GLY A 129 100.79 -25.25 79.60
CA GLY A 129 101.64 -26.19 80.35
C GLY A 129 101.57 -26.03 81.87
N GLY A 130 102.36 -26.81 82.61
CA GLY A 130 102.30 -26.89 84.09
C GLY A 130 102.79 -25.65 84.84
N ASN A 131 103.46 -24.72 84.14
CA ASN A 131 103.98 -23.48 84.71
C ASN A 131 102.94 -22.36 84.84
N TYR A 132 101.76 -22.54 84.24
CA TYR A 132 100.69 -21.55 84.27
C TYR A 132 99.36 -22.16 84.70
N THR A 133 98.58 -21.39 85.45
CA THR A 133 97.14 -21.62 85.62
C THR A 133 96.41 -20.69 84.64
N VAL A 134 95.74 -21.28 83.65
CA VAL A 134 95.06 -20.55 82.58
C VAL A 134 93.61 -20.25 82.98
N SER A 135 93.19 -19.00 82.85
CA SER A 135 91.80 -18.56 83.04
C SER A 135 91.26 -17.84 81.80
N LEU A 136 89.94 -17.91 81.58
CA LEU A 136 89.26 -17.13 80.54
C LEU A 136 88.77 -15.80 81.13
N SER A 137 89.02 -14.71 80.41
CA SER A 137 88.55 -13.38 80.76
C SER A 137 87.07 -13.22 80.41
N GLY A 138 86.25 -12.90 81.42
CA GLY A 138 84.82 -12.62 81.26
C GLY A 138 84.00 -13.83 80.79
N ALA A 139 82.86 -13.55 80.17
CA ALA A 139 81.95 -14.53 79.57
C ALA A 139 81.77 -14.24 78.07
N PRO A 140 82.80 -14.45 77.24
CA PRO A 140 82.71 -14.18 75.81
C PRO A 140 81.66 -15.08 75.16
N SER A 141 80.91 -14.55 74.18
CA SER A 141 79.91 -15.30 73.41
C SER A 141 80.30 -15.40 71.94
N PHE A 142 79.86 -16.48 71.32
CA PHE A 142 79.89 -16.74 69.90
C PHE A 142 78.46 -16.65 69.35
N ARG A 143 78.23 -15.83 68.32
CA ARG A 143 76.89 -15.62 67.76
C ARG A 143 76.66 -16.50 66.55
N ILE A 144 75.58 -17.27 66.54
CA ILE A 144 75.00 -17.81 65.30
C ILE A 144 73.93 -16.84 64.82
N THR A 145 74.12 -16.23 63.65
CA THR A 145 73.13 -15.35 63.04
C THR A 145 72.18 -16.14 62.14
N PRO A 146 70.89 -15.76 62.04
CA PRO A 146 69.96 -16.42 61.12
C PRO A 146 70.46 -16.39 59.67
N ALA A 147 70.21 -17.45 58.91
CA ALA A 147 70.47 -17.49 57.47
C ALA A 147 69.41 -16.71 56.69
N ALA A 148 69.76 -16.15 55.53
CA ALA A 148 68.79 -15.48 54.67
C ALA A 148 67.97 -16.52 53.88
N LEU A 149 66.64 -16.40 53.92
CA LEU A 149 65.73 -17.20 53.12
C LEU A 149 64.86 -16.29 52.24
N THR A 150 64.85 -16.51 50.93
CA THR A 150 64.08 -15.70 49.99
C THR A 150 62.85 -16.46 49.50
N VAL A 151 61.67 -15.91 49.76
CA VAL A 151 60.38 -16.37 49.26
C VAL A 151 60.07 -15.69 47.93
N THR A 152 59.61 -16.44 46.93
CA THR A 152 59.19 -15.92 45.61
C THR A 152 57.76 -16.35 45.35
N ALA A 153 56.85 -15.40 45.21
CA ALA A 153 55.46 -15.69 44.86
C ALA A 153 55.36 -16.25 43.44
N THR A 154 54.48 -17.21 43.21
CA THR A 154 54.19 -17.70 41.86
C THR A 154 53.62 -16.59 41.00
N ALA A 155 54.05 -16.46 39.74
CA ALA A 155 53.57 -15.42 38.84
C ALA A 155 52.14 -15.68 38.35
N GLY A 156 51.43 -14.62 37.97
CA GLY A 156 50.11 -14.72 37.31
C GLY A 156 48.97 -15.14 38.23
N GLN A 157 49.11 -15.00 39.55
CA GLN A 157 48.04 -15.31 40.49
C GLN A 157 46.91 -14.30 40.36
N SER A 158 45.67 -14.80 40.24
CA SER A 158 44.51 -13.96 39.97
C SER A 158 43.20 -14.58 40.45
N LYS A 159 42.15 -13.77 40.48
CA LYS A 159 40.75 -14.21 40.55
C LYS A 159 39.87 -13.33 39.66
N VAL A 160 38.64 -13.77 39.41
CA VAL A 160 37.60 -12.93 38.80
C VAL A 160 36.89 -12.13 39.89
N TYR A 161 36.46 -10.91 39.57
CA TYR A 161 35.69 -10.05 40.48
C TYR A 161 34.51 -10.79 41.12
N GLY A 162 34.43 -10.70 42.46
CA GLY A 162 33.41 -11.33 43.28
C GLY A 162 33.62 -12.83 43.57
N ASP A 163 34.63 -13.47 43.00
CA ASP A 163 35.06 -14.80 43.43
C ASP A 163 35.95 -14.71 44.69
N LEU A 164 36.06 -15.80 45.43
CA LEU A 164 36.91 -15.89 46.63
C LEU A 164 38.40 -15.90 46.26
N ASP A 165 39.23 -15.41 47.17
CA ASP A 165 40.68 -15.46 47.01
C ASP A 165 41.17 -16.92 46.98
N PRO A 166 42.00 -17.30 46.00
CA PRO A 166 42.71 -18.58 46.05
C PRO A 166 43.84 -18.51 47.09
N ALA A 167 44.30 -19.68 47.54
CA ALA A 167 45.52 -19.76 48.33
C ALA A 167 46.72 -19.27 47.50
N LEU A 168 47.49 -18.32 48.03
CA LEU A 168 48.63 -17.75 47.34
C LEU A 168 49.82 -18.72 47.35
N ALA A 169 50.24 -19.16 46.16
CA ALA A 169 51.35 -20.07 45.97
C ALA A 169 52.69 -19.33 45.94
N TYR A 170 53.74 -19.98 46.47
CA TYR A 170 55.09 -19.47 46.50
C TYR A 170 56.13 -20.59 46.60
N THR A 171 57.38 -20.25 46.30
CA THR A 171 58.56 -21.08 46.54
C THR A 171 59.54 -20.34 47.44
N ALA A 172 60.49 -21.05 48.04
CA ALA A 172 61.55 -20.43 48.83
C ALA A 172 62.92 -21.03 48.51
N THR A 173 63.96 -20.22 48.63
CA THR A 173 65.37 -20.60 48.39
C THR A 173 66.26 -20.06 49.50
N GLY A 174 67.40 -20.71 49.73
CA GLY A 174 68.35 -20.34 50.80
C GLY A 174 68.32 -21.26 52.03
N PHE A 175 67.63 -22.39 51.98
CA PHE A 175 67.67 -23.39 53.05
C PHE A 175 69.09 -23.89 53.31
N LYS A 176 69.41 -24.08 54.59
CA LYS A 176 70.70 -24.51 55.13
C LYS A 176 70.50 -25.74 56.02
N ALA A 177 71.59 -26.38 56.44
CA ALA A 177 71.56 -27.50 57.39
C ALA A 177 70.63 -28.68 57.01
N GLY A 178 70.32 -28.87 55.73
CA GLY A 178 69.40 -29.91 55.25
C GLY A 178 67.91 -29.57 55.39
N ASP A 179 67.56 -28.35 55.80
CA ASP A 179 66.19 -27.88 55.87
C ASP A 179 65.52 -27.86 54.48
N THR A 180 64.19 -27.97 54.48
CA THR A 180 63.37 -27.94 53.27
C THR A 180 62.14 -27.06 53.45
N ALA A 181 61.34 -26.90 52.40
CA ALA A 181 60.11 -26.12 52.43
C ALA A 181 59.10 -26.59 53.50
N ALA A 182 59.21 -27.81 54.04
CA ALA A 182 58.36 -28.30 55.13
C ALA A 182 58.52 -27.49 56.44
N LEU A 183 59.60 -26.73 56.61
CA LEU A 183 59.81 -25.83 57.75
C LEU A 183 58.92 -24.57 57.68
N LEU A 184 58.45 -24.21 56.49
CA LEU A 184 57.68 -22.99 56.29
C LEU A 184 56.29 -23.11 56.90
N THR A 185 55.89 -22.06 57.61
CA THR A 185 54.55 -21.90 58.18
C THR A 185 53.92 -20.60 57.71
N GLY A 186 52.60 -20.48 57.83
CA GLY A 186 51.85 -19.31 57.38
C GLY A 186 51.67 -19.25 55.86
N ALA A 187 51.15 -18.11 55.37
CA ALA A 187 50.82 -17.90 53.97
C ALA A 187 51.11 -16.46 53.56
N LEU A 188 51.35 -16.27 52.26
CA LEU A 188 51.40 -14.93 51.68
C LEU A 188 50.05 -14.23 51.84
N ALA A 189 50.07 -12.90 51.86
CA ALA A 189 48.87 -12.06 51.89
C ALA A 189 48.94 -10.99 50.80
N ARG A 190 47.82 -10.59 50.23
CA ARG A 190 47.73 -9.45 49.29
C ARG A 190 47.17 -8.20 49.96
N ALA A 191 47.39 -7.04 49.33
CA ALA A 191 46.75 -5.79 49.71
C ALA A 191 45.20 -5.90 49.64
N ALA A 192 44.52 -5.21 50.57
CA ALA A 192 43.07 -5.20 50.66
C ALA A 192 42.41 -4.48 49.47
N GLY A 193 41.19 -4.91 49.14
CA GLY A 193 40.36 -4.35 48.08
C GLY A 193 39.84 -5.42 47.12
N GLU A 194 38.68 -5.18 46.53
CA GLU A 194 37.97 -6.20 45.74
C GLU A 194 37.69 -5.76 44.30
N ASN A 195 37.87 -4.48 43.96
CA ASN A 195 37.66 -4.00 42.59
C ASN A 195 38.68 -4.63 41.63
N ALA A 196 38.32 -4.77 40.36
CA ALA A 196 39.23 -5.23 39.33
C ALA A 196 40.47 -4.32 39.26
N GLY A 197 41.65 -4.93 39.28
CA GLY A 197 42.92 -4.23 39.44
C GLY A 197 44.02 -5.12 39.99
N ASP A 198 45.21 -4.55 40.15
CA ASP A 198 46.40 -5.23 40.65
C ASP A 198 46.66 -4.89 42.12
N TYR A 199 46.91 -5.91 42.94
CA TYR A 199 47.12 -5.79 44.39
C TYR A 199 48.47 -6.40 44.76
N GLY A 200 49.31 -5.65 45.47
CA GLY A 200 50.63 -6.15 45.89
C GLY A 200 50.53 -7.36 46.82
N ILE A 201 51.40 -8.34 46.62
CA ILE A 201 51.57 -9.51 47.49
C ILE A 201 52.70 -9.21 48.49
N THR A 202 52.51 -9.64 49.74
CA THR A 202 53.41 -9.47 50.88
C THR A 202 53.72 -10.83 51.52
N LEU A 203 54.73 -10.90 52.39
CA LEU A 203 55.04 -12.13 53.14
C LEU A 203 53.85 -12.62 53.98
N GLY A 204 52.91 -11.75 54.33
CA GLY A 204 51.79 -12.11 55.21
C GLY A 204 52.31 -12.73 56.51
N GLY A 205 51.97 -14.00 56.72
CA GLY A 205 52.40 -14.79 57.87
C GLY A 205 53.54 -15.77 57.59
N VAL A 206 54.17 -15.75 56.40
CA VAL A 206 55.22 -16.72 56.05
C VAL A 206 56.43 -16.60 57.00
N SER A 207 56.78 -17.70 57.64
CA SER A 207 57.89 -17.80 58.58
C SER A 207 58.65 -19.12 58.42
N ALA A 208 59.97 -19.10 58.63
CA ALA A 208 60.85 -20.27 58.68
C ALA A 208 61.49 -20.44 60.07
N GLY A 209 60.89 -19.85 61.12
CA GLY A 209 61.40 -19.89 62.49
C GLY A 209 62.60 -18.97 62.73
N GLY A 210 63.21 -19.07 63.92
CA GLY A 210 64.26 -18.15 64.37
C GLY A 210 65.63 -18.32 63.70
N ASN A 211 65.84 -19.43 62.98
CA ASN A 211 67.10 -19.72 62.29
C ASN A 211 67.22 -19.03 60.93
N TYR A 212 66.14 -18.41 60.43
CA TYR A 212 66.14 -17.71 59.16
C TYR A 212 65.58 -16.30 59.29
N THR A 213 66.16 -15.37 58.54
CA THR A 213 65.51 -14.10 58.20
C THR A 213 64.86 -14.25 56.83
N VAL A 214 63.52 -14.14 56.80
CA VAL A 214 62.73 -14.36 55.58
C VAL A 214 62.47 -13.04 54.86
N SER A 215 62.72 -12.99 53.56
CA SER A 215 62.41 -11.85 52.70
C SER A 215 61.59 -12.26 51.48
N LEU A 216 60.72 -11.37 50.98
CA LEU A 216 60.00 -11.57 49.72
C LEU A 216 60.83 -11.03 48.56
N SER A 217 60.92 -11.81 47.48
CA SER A 217 61.58 -11.42 46.23
C SER A 217 60.69 -10.49 45.42
N GLY A 218 61.21 -9.31 45.08
CA GLY A 218 60.55 -8.33 44.22
C GLY A 218 59.26 -7.74 44.80
N ALA A 219 58.40 -7.25 43.91
CA ALA A 219 57.07 -6.71 44.23
C ALA A 219 55.98 -7.48 43.46
N PRO A 220 55.73 -8.76 43.79
CA PRO A 220 54.74 -9.55 43.10
C PRO A 220 53.33 -8.96 43.28
N SER A 221 52.47 -9.09 42.27
CA SER A 221 51.08 -8.65 42.31
C SER A 221 50.11 -9.81 42.10
N PHE A 222 48.92 -9.64 42.68
CA PHE A 222 47.74 -10.47 42.49
C PHE A 222 46.71 -9.68 41.67
N ARG A 223 46.22 -10.27 40.58
CA ARG A 223 45.27 -9.58 39.68
C ARG A 223 43.82 -9.97 39.98
N ILE A 224 42.94 -8.99 40.17
CA ILE A 224 41.50 -9.20 40.06
C ILE A 224 41.09 -8.81 38.64
N THR A 225 40.55 -9.76 37.87
CA THR A 225 40.04 -9.52 36.52
C THR A 225 38.54 -9.17 36.57
N PRO A 226 38.05 -8.31 35.65
CA PRO A 226 36.64 -7.98 35.58
C PRO A 226 35.78 -9.24 35.33
N ALA A 227 34.61 -9.32 35.96
CA ALA A 227 33.64 -10.38 35.70
C ALA A 227 32.92 -10.15 34.36
N ALA A 228 32.46 -11.22 33.70
CA ALA A 228 31.66 -11.09 32.49
C ALA A 228 30.20 -10.73 32.83
N LEU A 229 29.65 -9.73 32.14
CA LEU A 229 28.24 -9.34 32.25
C LEU A 229 27.61 -9.28 30.87
N THR A 230 26.45 -9.93 30.71
CA THR A 230 25.78 -10.07 29.41
C THR A 230 24.48 -9.30 29.43
N VAL A 231 24.35 -8.34 28.53
CA VAL A 231 23.13 -7.56 28.27
C VAL A 231 22.33 -8.24 27.16
N THR A 232 21.02 -8.37 27.35
CA THR A 232 20.10 -8.93 26.36
C THR A 232 19.01 -7.90 26.06
N ALA A 233 18.97 -7.38 24.84
CA ALA A 233 17.92 -6.46 24.41
C ALA A 233 16.55 -7.16 24.44
N THR A 234 15.51 -6.44 24.86
CA THR A 234 14.14 -6.96 24.80
C THR A 234 13.73 -7.18 23.35
N ALA A 235 13.03 -8.28 23.07
CA ALA A 235 12.62 -8.62 21.70
C ALA A 235 11.47 -7.73 21.19
N GLY A 236 11.38 -7.55 19.88
CA GLY A 236 10.23 -6.89 19.22
C GLY A 236 10.18 -5.37 19.36
N GLN A 237 11.29 -4.74 19.76
CA GLN A 237 11.38 -3.27 19.86
C GLN A 237 11.23 -2.65 18.47
N SER A 238 10.33 -1.67 18.36
CA SER A 238 9.97 -1.08 17.08
C SER A 238 9.40 0.33 17.20
N LYS A 239 9.28 1.02 16.06
CA LYS A 239 8.48 2.23 15.87
C LYS A 239 7.81 2.23 14.51
N VAL A 240 6.82 3.09 14.33
CA VAL A 240 6.25 3.39 13.00
C VAL A 240 7.10 4.47 12.32
N TYR A 241 7.21 4.40 10.99
CA TYR A 241 7.92 5.38 10.18
C TYR A 241 7.52 6.82 10.53
N GLY A 242 8.52 7.66 10.79
CA GLY A 242 8.37 9.07 11.16
C GLY A 242 7.99 9.35 12.61
N ASP A 243 7.77 8.32 13.44
CA ASP A 243 7.67 8.50 14.89
C ASP A 243 9.07 8.55 15.54
N LEU A 244 9.15 9.12 16.74
CA LEU A 244 10.39 9.20 17.51
C LEU A 244 10.82 7.82 18.02
N ASP A 245 12.13 7.64 18.21
CA ASP A 245 12.66 6.42 18.80
C ASP A 245 12.19 6.26 20.26
N PRO A 246 11.65 5.09 20.64
CA PRO A 246 11.41 4.79 22.04
C PRO A 246 12.74 4.51 22.76
N ALA A 247 12.75 4.64 24.08
CA ALA A 247 13.88 4.20 24.88
C ALA A 247 14.05 2.67 24.75
N LEU A 248 15.23 2.22 24.36
CA LEU A 248 15.51 0.80 24.18
C LEU A 248 15.63 0.10 25.53
N THR A 249 14.94 -1.03 25.68
CA THR A 249 14.89 -1.82 26.92
C THR A 249 15.74 -3.09 26.79
N TYR A 250 16.24 -3.55 27.95
CA TYR A 250 17.11 -4.72 28.05
C TYR A 250 17.10 -5.31 29.46
N THR A 251 17.61 -6.54 29.56
CA THR A 251 17.97 -7.19 30.83
C THR A 251 19.46 -7.49 30.86
N ALA A 252 20.00 -7.80 32.04
CA ALA A 252 21.41 -8.19 32.17
C ALA A 252 21.59 -9.34 33.16
N THR A 253 22.58 -10.19 32.90
CA THR A 253 22.94 -11.34 33.75
C THR A 253 24.46 -11.39 33.96
N GLY A 254 24.90 -12.05 35.04
CA GLY A 254 26.33 -12.16 35.38
C GLY A 254 26.79 -11.24 36.51
N PHE A 255 25.88 -10.57 37.22
CA PHE A 255 26.23 -9.79 38.41
C PHE A 255 26.87 -10.68 39.49
N LYS A 256 27.88 -10.13 40.15
CA LYS A 256 28.69 -10.74 41.21
C LYS A 256 28.68 -9.84 42.44
N ALA A 257 29.21 -10.33 43.56
CA ALA A 257 29.38 -9.54 44.79
C ALA A 257 28.11 -8.82 45.33
N GLY A 258 26.91 -9.32 45.00
CA GLY A 258 25.64 -8.70 45.39
C GLY A 258 25.22 -7.51 44.52
N ASP A 259 25.95 -7.21 43.45
CA ASP A 259 25.59 -6.16 42.49
C ASP A 259 24.25 -6.46 41.80
N THR A 260 23.57 -5.39 41.38
CA THR A 260 22.26 -5.47 40.73
C THR A 260 22.22 -4.57 39.51
N VAL A 261 21.10 -4.59 38.77
CA VAL A 261 20.87 -3.75 37.59
C VAL A 261 21.07 -2.25 37.85
N ALA A 262 20.96 -1.78 39.10
CA ALA A 262 21.18 -0.39 39.48
C ALA A 262 22.63 0.10 39.22
N LEU A 263 23.59 -0.82 39.06
CA LEU A 263 24.98 -0.50 38.68
C LEU A 263 25.08 -0.06 37.21
N LEU A 264 24.14 -0.48 36.36
CA LEU A 264 24.21 -0.19 34.93
C LEU A 264 23.91 1.27 34.64
N THR A 265 24.73 1.86 33.77
CA THR A 265 24.56 3.23 33.28
C THR A 265 24.52 3.23 31.76
N GLY A 266 24.06 4.33 31.16
CA GLY A 266 23.90 4.45 29.71
C GLY A 266 22.70 3.69 29.16
N ALA A 267 22.62 3.60 27.83
CA ALA A 267 21.49 2.99 27.12
C ALA A 267 21.97 2.26 25.87
N LEU A 268 21.19 1.28 25.42
CA LEU A 268 21.38 0.67 24.11
C LEU A 268 21.19 1.70 23.01
N ALA A 269 21.81 1.46 21.86
CA ALA A 269 21.65 2.28 20.66
C ALA A 269 21.38 1.39 19.45
N ARG A 270 20.61 1.86 18.48
CA ARG A 270 20.42 1.18 17.19
C ARG A 270 21.26 1.82 16.08
N ALA A 271 21.46 1.10 14.99
CA ALA A 271 22.05 1.64 13.77
C ALA A 271 21.23 2.82 13.20
N ALA A 272 21.91 3.78 12.60
CA ALA A 272 21.30 4.98 12.02
C ALA A 272 20.45 4.66 10.78
N GLY A 273 19.44 5.50 10.55
CA GLY A 273 18.53 5.44 9.40
C GLY A 273 17.07 5.41 9.84
N GLU A 274 16.19 5.91 8.96
CA GLU A 274 14.78 6.17 9.31
C GLU A 274 13.78 5.46 8.41
N ASN A 275 14.21 4.84 7.30
CA ASN A 275 13.32 4.11 6.42
C ASN A 275 12.76 2.85 7.09
N ALA A 276 11.60 2.38 6.65
CA ALA A 276 11.05 1.12 7.12
C ALA A 276 12.03 -0.03 6.83
N GLY A 277 12.33 -0.82 7.85
CA GLY A 277 13.39 -1.83 7.81
C GLY A 277 13.89 -2.22 9.19
N ASP A 278 14.87 -3.12 9.22
CA ASP A 278 15.49 -3.64 10.44
C ASP A 278 16.86 -2.99 10.68
N TYR A 279 17.08 -2.53 11.91
CA TYR A 279 18.29 -1.84 12.34
C TYR A 279 18.94 -2.56 13.51
N GLY A 280 20.21 -2.93 13.40
CA GLY A 280 20.92 -3.64 14.48
C GLY A 280 20.99 -2.81 15.77
N ILE A 281 20.74 -3.45 16.91
CA ILE A 281 20.91 -2.88 18.24
C ILE A 281 22.32 -3.21 18.74
N THR A 282 22.96 -2.25 19.38
CA THR A 282 24.32 -2.29 19.94
C THR A 282 24.29 -1.94 21.43
N LEU A 283 25.39 -2.20 22.16
CA LEU A 283 25.52 -1.78 23.56
C LEU A 283 25.33 -0.27 23.75
N GLY A 284 25.55 0.54 22.71
CA GLY A 284 25.52 2.00 22.83
C GLY A 284 26.45 2.47 23.94
N GLY A 285 25.88 3.08 24.96
CA GLY A 285 26.58 3.55 26.15
C GLY A 285 26.48 2.65 27.38
N VAL A 286 25.90 1.45 27.28
CA VAL A 286 25.69 0.57 28.44
C VAL A 286 27.03 0.18 29.08
N SER A 287 27.19 0.48 30.37
CA SER A 287 28.39 0.21 31.16
C SER A 287 28.04 -0.26 32.57
N ALA A 288 28.87 -1.16 33.11
CA ALA A 288 28.79 -1.67 34.48
C ALA A 288 30.03 -1.29 35.32
N GLY A 289 30.80 -0.28 34.86
CA GLY A 289 32.05 0.15 35.49
C GLY A 289 33.23 -0.80 35.23
N GLY A 290 34.36 -0.57 35.91
CA GLY A 290 35.62 -1.29 35.67
C GLY A 290 35.67 -2.73 36.19
N ASN A 291 34.71 -3.14 37.03
CA ASN A 291 34.64 -4.48 37.61
C ASN A 291 34.00 -5.51 36.68
N TYR A 292 33.43 -5.07 35.56
CA TYR A 292 32.78 -5.95 34.59
C TYR A 292 33.25 -5.67 33.16
N THR A 293 33.34 -6.74 32.38
CA THR A 293 33.39 -6.65 30.92
C THR A 293 31.98 -6.89 30.40
N VAL A 294 31.37 -5.87 29.77
CA VAL A 294 29.98 -5.93 29.29
C VAL A 294 29.93 -6.38 27.84
N SER A 295 29.02 -7.30 27.53
CA SER A 295 28.77 -7.80 26.18
C SER A 295 27.28 -7.78 25.84
N LEU A 296 26.93 -7.64 24.57
CA LEU A 296 25.55 -7.79 24.09
C LEU A 296 25.33 -9.22 23.60
N SER A 297 24.23 -9.82 24.03
CA SER A 297 23.81 -11.15 23.60
C SER A 297 23.21 -11.10 22.19
N GLY A 298 23.77 -11.89 21.28
CA GLY A 298 23.27 -12.07 19.91
C GLY A 298 23.38 -10.81 19.04
N ALA A 299 22.54 -10.76 18.01
CA ALA A 299 22.42 -9.63 17.08
C ALA A 299 20.98 -9.10 17.07
N PRO A 300 20.50 -8.49 18.18
CA PRO A 300 19.14 -7.98 18.26
C PRO A 300 18.90 -6.87 17.23
N SER A 301 17.68 -6.78 16.70
CA SER A 301 17.27 -5.71 15.77
C SER A 301 16.11 -4.90 16.32
N PHE A 302 16.07 -3.64 15.91
CA PHE A 302 15.00 -2.69 16.09
C PHE A 302 14.27 -2.53 14.75
N ARG A 303 12.94 -2.69 14.74
CA ARG A 303 12.14 -2.62 13.51
C ARG A 303 11.49 -1.25 13.33
N ILE A 304 11.69 -0.62 12.17
CA ILE A 304 10.83 0.48 11.72
C ILE A 304 9.75 -0.12 10.81
N THR A 305 8.49 0.01 11.18
CA THR A 305 7.35 -0.45 10.38
C THR A 305 6.84 0.67 9.46
N PRO A 306 6.34 0.34 8.25
CA PRO A 306 5.75 1.34 7.39
C PRO A 306 4.57 2.06 8.05
N ALA A 307 4.43 3.37 7.82
CA ALA A 307 3.29 4.14 8.27
C ALA A 307 2.05 3.86 7.39
N ALA A 308 0.85 3.98 7.96
CA ALA A 308 -0.37 3.86 7.16
C ALA A 308 -0.61 5.16 6.36
N LEU A 309 -0.90 5.02 5.07
CA LEU A 309 -1.28 6.12 4.19
C LEU A 309 -2.58 5.76 3.47
N THR A 310 -3.54 6.68 3.50
CA THR A 310 -4.87 6.44 2.95
C THR A 310 -5.11 7.35 1.76
N VAL A 311 -5.38 6.73 0.60
CA VAL A 311 -5.76 7.39 -0.66
C VAL A 311 -7.27 7.47 -0.72
N THR A 312 -7.80 8.63 -1.09
CA THR A 312 -9.23 8.89 -1.27
C THR A 312 -9.46 9.38 -2.69
N ALA A 313 -10.23 8.61 -3.48
CA ALA A 313 -10.60 9.02 -4.84
C ALA A 313 -11.53 10.24 -4.79
N THR A 314 -11.38 11.15 -5.75
CA THR A 314 -12.29 12.29 -5.89
C THR A 314 -13.70 11.79 -6.22
N ALA A 315 -14.72 12.37 -5.60
CA ALA A 315 -16.10 11.95 -5.82
C ALA A 315 -16.63 12.41 -7.20
N GLY A 316 -17.58 11.65 -7.76
CA GLY A 316 -18.32 12.05 -8.97
C GLY A 316 -17.55 11.93 -10.29
N GLN A 317 -16.46 11.16 -10.31
CA GLN A 317 -15.69 10.93 -11.53
C GLN A 317 -16.49 10.11 -12.54
N SER A 318 -16.52 10.55 -13.79
CA SER A 318 -17.35 9.95 -14.83
C SER A 318 -16.84 10.26 -16.24
N LYS A 319 -17.36 9.50 -17.22
CA LYS A 319 -17.27 9.81 -18.65
C LYS A 319 -18.59 9.49 -19.36
N VAL A 320 -18.75 9.99 -20.59
CA VAL A 320 -19.84 9.56 -21.48
C VAL A 320 -19.40 8.31 -22.24
N TYR A 321 -20.34 7.41 -22.52
CA TYR A 321 -20.09 6.18 -23.29
C TYR A 321 -19.32 6.46 -24.59
N GLY A 322 -18.21 5.74 -24.77
CA GLY A 322 -17.31 5.83 -25.92
C GLY A 322 -16.39 7.05 -25.96
N ASP A 323 -16.39 7.90 -24.93
CA ASP A 323 -15.31 8.86 -24.71
C ASP A 323 -14.11 8.16 -24.04
N LEU A 324 -12.92 8.77 -24.19
CA LEU A 324 -11.68 8.27 -23.59
C LEU A 324 -11.72 8.33 -22.05
N ASP A 325 -11.01 7.41 -21.41
CA ASP A 325 -10.89 7.40 -19.95
C ASP A 325 -10.16 8.65 -19.46
N PRO A 326 -10.75 9.42 -18.52
CA PRO A 326 -10.04 10.50 -17.87
C PRO A 326 -9.01 9.95 -16.87
N ALA A 327 -7.98 10.74 -16.57
CA ALA A 327 -7.11 10.43 -15.45
C ALA A 327 -7.89 10.54 -14.13
N LEU A 328 -7.86 9.48 -13.32
CA LEU A 328 -8.58 9.44 -12.04
C LEU A 328 -7.85 10.28 -10.98
N ALA A 329 -8.53 11.31 -10.47
CA ALA A 329 -8.01 12.21 -9.46
C ALA A 329 -8.21 11.66 -8.04
N TYR A 330 -7.25 11.90 -7.15
CA TYR A 330 -7.29 11.46 -5.76
C TYR A 330 -6.46 12.38 -4.84
N THR A 331 -6.71 12.25 -3.54
CA THR A 331 -5.90 12.85 -2.47
C THR A 331 -5.39 11.77 -1.53
N ALA A 332 -4.36 12.06 -0.74
CA ALA A 332 -3.89 11.14 0.29
C ALA A 332 -3.66 11.83 1.63
N THR A 333 -3.82 11.08 2.72
CA THR A 333 -3.59 11.51 4.10
C THR A 333 -2.78 10.48 4.86
N GLY A 334 -2.07 10.90 5.91
CA GLY A 334 -1.22 10.02 6.72
C GLY A 334 0.28 10.14 6.46
N PHE A 335 0.71 11.17 5.70
CA PHE A 335 2.12 11.48 5.54
C PHE A 335 2.80 11.77 6.89
N LYS A 336 4.02 11.28 7.03
CA LYS A 336 4.89 11.37 8.21
C LYS A 336 6.23 11.97 7.78
N ALA A 337 7.10 12.30 8.74
CA ALA A 337 8.45 12.78 8.49
C ALA A 337 8.58 14.01 7.54
N GLY A 338 7.53 14.81 7.39
CA GLY A 338 7.51 15.96 6.47
C GLY A 338 7.22 15.59 5.01
N ASP A 339 6.88 14.34 4.71
CA ASP A 339 6.50 13.91 3.37
C ASP A 339 5.21 14.58 2.88
N THR A 340 5.06 14.66 1.56
CA THR A 340 3.91 15.27 0.90
C THR A 340 3.43 14.41 -0.26
N ALA A 341 2.33 14.82 -0.91
CA ALA A 341 1.77 14.13 -2.08
C ALA A 341 2.76 13.97 -3.25
N ALA A 342 3.85 14.73 -3.30
CA ALA A 342 4.92 14.58 -4.29
C ALA A 342 5.63 13.21 -4.24
N LEU A 343 5.53 12.49 -3.12
CA LEU A 343 6.06 11.12 -2.98
C LEU A 343 5.23 10.07 -3.74
N LEU A 344 3.96 10.37 -4.02
CA LEU A 344 3.05 9.42 -4.65
C LEU A 344 3.42 9.20 -6.12
N THR A 345 3.42 7.94 -6.51
CA THR A 345 3.63 7.49 -7.88
C THR A 345 2.48 6.61 -8.33
N GLY A 346 2.31 6.44 -9.64
CA GLY A 346 1.23 5.64 -10.22
C GLY A 346 -0.13 6.34 -10.19
N ALA A 347 -1.17 5.61 -10.58
CA ALA A 347 -2.53 6.12 -10.73
C ALA A 347 -3.56 5.09 -10.24
N LEU A 348 -4.73 5.59 -9.84
CA LEU A 348 -5.89 4.74 -9.58
C LEU A 348 -6.31 4.03 -10.87
N ALA A 349 -7.01 2.90 -10.72
CA ALA A 349 -7.53 2.13 -11.85
C ALA A 349 -9.02 1.86 -11.69
N GLN A 350 -9.77 2.02 -12.77
CA GLN A 350 -11.16 1.60 -12.87
C GLN A 350 -11.24 0.09 -13.14
N ALA A 351 -12.28 -0.57 -12.62
CA ALA A 351 -12.62 -1.93 -13.00
C ALA A 351 -12.93 -2.04 -14.51
N ALA A 352 -12.59 -3.17 -15.14
CA ALA A 352 -12.77 -3.35 -16.57
C ALA A 352 -14.23 -3.24 -17.02
N GLY A 353 -14.46 -2.56 -18.14
CA GLY A 353 -15.73 -2.50 -18.85
C GLY A 353 -16.06 -1.10 -19.33
N GLU A 354 -16.82 -1.03 -20.42
CA GLU A 354 -17.04 0.21 -21.18
C GLU A 354 -18.51 0.60 -21.32
N ASN A 355 -19.44 -0.27 -20.93
CA ASN A 355 -20.88 0.00 -21.02
C ASN A 355 -21.30 1.07 -20.01
N ALA A 356 -22.44 1.73 -20.25
CA ALA A 356 -23.01 2.64 -19.27
C ALA A 356 -23.33 1.90 -17.96
N GLY A 357 -22.88 2.46 -16.85
CA GLY A 357 -22.95 1.82 -15.53
C GLY A 357 -21.92 2.40 -14.55
N ASP A 358 -21.87 1.80 -13.36
CA ASP A 358 -20.93 2.16 -12.31
C ASP A 358 -19.84 1.10 -12.16
N TYR A 359 -18.58 1.56 -12.10
CA TYR A 359 -17.39 0.72 -12.04
C TYR A 359 -16.58 1.05 -10.79
N GLY A 360 -16.13 0.03 -10.06
CA GLY A 360 -15.29 0.24 -8.88
C GLY A 360 -13.95 0.90 -9.24
N ILE A 361 -13.51 1.83 -8.43
CA ILE A 361 -12.15 2.39 -8.48
C ILE A 361 -11.29 1.63 -7.48
N THR A 362 -10.09 1.25 -7.90
CA THR A 362 -9.09 0.54 -7.10
C THR A 362 -7.81 1.38 -6.97
N LEU A 363 -6.91 0.99 -6.06
CA LEU A 363 -5.60 1.62 -5.92
C LEU A 363 -4.77 1.62 -7.20
N GLY A 364 -5.04 0.70 -8.13
CA GLY A 364 -4.26 0.57 -9.36
C GLY A 364 -2.77 0.42 -9.04
N GLY A 365 -1.97 1.37 -9.53
CA GLY A 365 -0.52 1.42 -9.31
C GLY A 365 -0.08 2.45 -8.25
N VAL A 366 -0.99 3.05 -7.48
CA VAL A 366 -0.62 4.09 -6.51
C VAL A 366 0.31 3.53 -5.43
N SER A 367 1.47 4.15 -5.28
CA SER A 367 2.50 3.77 -4.30
C SER A 367 3.15 5.00 -3.66
N ALA A 368 3.53 4.87 -2.38
CA ALA A 368 4.28 5.85 -1.60
C ALA A 368 5.67 5.30 -1.18
N GLY A 369 6.16 4.27 -1.87
CA GLY A 369 7.43 3.60 -1.55
C GLY A 369 7.35 2.67 -0.32
N GLY A 370 8.49 2.15 0.13
CA GLY A 370 8.57 1.13 1.18
C GLY A 370 8.27 1.63 2.60
N ASN A 371 8.22 2.95 2.80
CA ASN A 371 7.98 3.56 4.11
C ASN A 371 6.50 3.66 4.47
N TYR A 372 5.60 3.37 3.53
CA TYR A 372 4.16 3.44 3.75
C TYR A 372 3.44 2.17 3.30
N THR A 373 2.43 1.77 4.06
CA THR A 373 1.39 0.85 3.59
C THR A 373 0.23 1.68 3.06
N VAL A 374 0.00 1.63 1.75
CA VAL A 374 -1.03 2.43 1.08
C VAL A 374 -2.35 1.67 1.03
N SER A 375 -3.45 2.36 1.37
CA SER A 375 -4.82 1.82 1.37
C SER A 375 -5.76 2.75 0.61
N LEU A 376 -6.83 2.20 0.00
CA LEU A 376 -7.92 2.98 -0.58
C LEU A 376 -9.01 3.19 0.47
N SER A 377 -9.49 4.42 0.59
CA SER A 377 -10.62 4.77 1.43
C SER A 377 -11.93 4.36 0.75
N GLY A 378 -12.70 3.49 1.42
CA GLY A 378 -14.04 3.08 0.99
C GLY A 378 -14.06 2.28 -0.33
N ALA A 379 -15.20 2.33 -1.00
CA ALA A 379 -15.44 1.69 -2.30
C ALA A 379 -15.89 2.74 -3.34
N PRO A 380 -14.97 3.64 -3.77
CA PRO A 380 -15.31 4.68 -4.73
C PRO A 380 -15.70 4.06 -6.09
N SER A 381 -16.64 4.72 -6.78
CA SER A 381 -17.08 4.32 -8.12
C SER A 381 -16.81 5.41 -9.16
N PHE A 382 -16.58 4.96 -10.39
CA PHE A 382 -16.51 5.74 -11.60
C PHE A 382 -17.74 5.45 -12.45
N ARG A 383 -18.42 6.49 -12.94
CA ARG A 383 -19.67 6.31 -13.68
C ARG A 383 -19.50 6.55 -15.18
N ILE A 384 -19.93 5.59 -16.00
CA ILE A 384 -20.10 5.78 -17.44
C ILE A 384 -21.56 6.13 -17.71
N THR A 385 -21.83 7.33 -18.20
CA THR A 385 -23.18 7.77 -18.55
C THR A 385 -23.52 7.43 -20.01
N PRO A 386 -24.78 7.07 -20.32
CA PRO A 386 -25.18 6.82 -21.70
C PRO A 386 -24.89 8.00 -22.63
N ALA A 387 -24.46 7.73 -23.86
CA ALA A 387 -24.29 8.74 -24.90
C ALA A 387 -25.65 9.18 -25.48
N ALA A 388 -25.74 10.40 -26.00
CA ALA A 388 -26.95 10.84 -26.69
C ALA A 388 -26.99 10.29 -28.12
N LEU A 389 -28.12 9.70 -28.51
CA LEU A 389 -28.38 9.23 -29.87
C LEU A 389 -29.68 9.87 -30.38
N THR A 390 -29.61 10.47 -31.56
CA THR A 390 -30.74 11.21 -32.15
C THR A 390 -31.26 10.48 -33.38
N VAL A 391 -32.52 10.06 -33.31
CA VAL A 391 -33.28 9.44 -34.40
C VAL A 391 -33.98 10.53 -35.21
N THR A 392 -33.90 10.46 -36.54
CA THR A 392 -34.57 11.38 -37.46
C THR A 392 -35.44 10.57 -38.42
N ALA A 393 -36.76 10.78 -38.36
CA ALA A 393 -37.70 10.12 -39.28
C ALA A 393 -37.47 10.60 -40.72
N THR A 394 -37.56 9.70 -41.68
CA THR A 394 -37.51 10.06 -43.11
C THR A 394 -38.69 10.97 -43.45
N ALA A 395 -38.44 12.06 -44.19
CA ALA A 395 -39.48 13.02 -44.55
C ALA A 395 -40.46 12.46 -45.60
N GLY A 396 -41.70 12.97 -45.61
CA GLY A 396 -42.68 12.69 -46.66
C GLY A 396 -43.34 11.31 -46.61
N GLN A 397 -43.24 10.60 -45.49
CA GLN A 397 -43.85 9.29 -45.34
C GLN A 397 -45.38 9.39 -45.33
N SER A 398 -46.03 8.52 -46.10
CA SER A 398 -47.48 8.58 -46.29
C SER A 398 -48.08 7.23 -46.67
N LYS A 399 -49.41 7.15 -46.62
CA LYS A 399 -50.22 6.09 -47.24
C LYS A 399 -51.47 6.66 -47.88
N VAL A 400 -52.17 5.86 -48.67
CA VAL A 400 -53.52 6.18 -49.16
C VAL A 400 -54.54 5.66 -48.14
N TYR A 401 -55.65 6.38 -47.98
CA TYR A 401 -56.75 5.99 -47.10
C TYR A 401 -57.19 4.54 -47.32
N GLY A 402 -57.26 3.78 -46.22
CA GLY A 402 -57.62 2.36 -46.20
C GLY A 402 -56.53 1.38 -46.64
N ASP A 403 -55.34 1.84 -47.01
CA ASP A 403 -54.17 0.98 -47.13
C ASP A 403 -53.52 0.76 -45.73
N LEU A 404 -52.74 -0.32 -45.60
CA LEU A 404 -51.99 -0.62 -44.37
C LEU A 404 -50.86 0.39 -44.16
N ASP A 405 -50.51 0.63 -42.89
CA ASP A 405 -49.35 1.45 -42.56
C ASP A 405 -48.06 0.82 -43.08
N PRO A 406 -47.19 1.58 -43.77
CA PRO A 406 -45.85 1.12 -44.08
C PRO A 406 -45.00 1.11 -42.81
N VAL A 407 -43.89 0.37 -42.85
CA VAL A 407 -42.85 0.51 -41.83
C VAL A 407 -42.23 1.90 -41.95
N LEU A 408 -42.27 2.68 -40.88
CA LEU A 408 -41.73 4.04 -40.88
C LEU A 408 -40.19 4.01 -40.91
N ALA A 409 -39.60 4.53 -41.98
CA ALA A 409 -38.17 4.66 -42.15
C ALA A 409 -37.58 5.82 -41.33
N TYR A 410 -36.36 5.64 -40.84
CA TYR A 410 -35.61 6.63 -40.08
C TYR A 410 -34.10 6.42 -40.20
N THR A 411 -33.35 7.44 -39.79
CA THR A 411 -31.88 7.38 -39.62
C THR A 411 -31.52 7.78 -38.19
N ALA A 412 -30.29 7.53 -37.76
CA ALA A 412 -29.81 7.98 -36.47
C ALA A 412 -28.37 8.50 -36.54
N THR A 413 -28.05 9.42 -35.62
CA THR A 413 -26.72 10.01 -35.46
C THR A 413 -26.33 10.04 -33.98
N GLY A 414 -25.02 10.11 -33.71
CA GLY A 414 -24.49 10.10 -32.34
C GLY A 414 -23.94 8.76 -31.86
N PHE A 415 -23.77 7.78 -32.76
CA PHE A 415 -23.06 6.54 -32.42
C PHE A 415 -21.63 6.81 -31.96
N LYS A 416 -21.20 6.05 -30.94
CA LYS A 416 -19.91 6.12 -30.26
C LYS A 416 -19.27 4.74 -30.30
N ALA A 417 -17.99 4.64 -29.90
CA ALA A 417 -17.28 3.36 -29.75
C ALA A 417 -17.29 2.43 -31.00
N GLY A 418 -17.48 2.98 -32.21
CA GLY A 418 -17.58 2.20 -33.44
C GLY A 418 -18.95 1.56 -33.70
N ASP A 419 -19.95 1.86 -32.88
CA ASP A 419 -21.32 1.39 -33.07
C ASP A 419 -21.93 1.92 -34.37
N THR A 420 -22.92 1.20 -34.87
CA THR A 420 -23.63 1.51 -36.12
C THR A 420 -25.14 1.36 -35.96
N ALA A 421 -25.89 1.72 -37.01
CA ALA A 421 -27.34 1.59 -37.04
C ALA A 421 -27.86 0.15 -36.80
N ALA A 422 -27.02 -0.87 -36.92
CA ALA A 422 -27.38 -2.25 -36.60
C ALA A 422 -27.74 -2.48 -35.11
N LEU A 423 -27.34 -1.57 -34.21
CA LEU A 423 -27.69 -1.61 -32.78
C LEU A 423 -29.16 -1.23 -32.52
N LEU A 424 -29.79 -0.51 -33.44
CA LEU A 424 -31.16 -0.03 -33.26
C LEU A 424 -32.16 -1.18 -33.39
N ILE A 425 -33.06 -1.24 -32.43
CA ILE A 425 -34.20 -2.15 -32.44
C ILE A 425 -35.51 -1.36 -32.34
N GLY A 426 -36.61 -1.99 -32.73
CA GLY A 426 -37.95 -1.38 -32.71
C GLY A 426 -38.21 -0.46 -33.90
N SER A 427 -39.39 0.18 -33.89
CA SER A 427 -39.86 1.03 -34.99
C SER A 427 -40.49 2.31 -34.44
N LEU A 428 -40.45 3.37 -35.26
CA LEU A 428 -41.27 4.55 -35.04
C LEU A 428 -42.75 4.18 -35.11
N THR A 429 -43.58 4.99 -34.45
CA THR A 429 -45.04 4.88 -34.51
C THR A 429 -45.65 6.25 -34.79
N ARG A 430 -46.82 6.27 -35.42
CA ARG A 430 -47.61 7.50 -35.58
C ARG A 430 -48.80 7.53 -34.63
N ALA A 431 -49.36 8.72 -34.43
CA ALA A 431 -50.62 8.90 -33.72
C ALA A 431 -51.77 8.08 -34.36
N ALA A 432 -52.69 7.59 -33.53
CA ALA A 432 -53.82 6.78 -33.96
C ALA A 432 -54.83 7.59 -34.80
N GLY A 433 -55.53 6.89 -35.70
CA GLY A 433 -56.56 7.44 -36.58
C GLY A 433 -56.30 7.09 -38.04
N GLU A 434 -57.37 7.01 -38.83
CA GLU A 434 -57.31 6.48 -40.21
C GLU A 434 -57.82 7.46 -41.27
N ASN A 435 -58.45 8.57 -40.88
CA ASN A 435 -58.92 9.59 -41.82
C ASN A 435 -57.76 10.28 -42.54
N ALA A 436 -57.99 10.78 -43.75
CA ALA A 436 -57.02 11.60 -44.46
C ALA A 436 -56.62 12.83 -43.64
N GLY A 437 -55.31 13.06 -43.51
CA GLY A 437 -54.74 14.06 -42.61
C GLY A 437 -53.31 13.75 -42.19
N ASP A 438 -52.74 14.59 -41.34
CA ASP A 438 -51.37 14.44 -40.82
C ASP A 438 -51.37 13.92 -39.39
N TYR A 439 -50.52 12.94 -39.11
CA TYR A 439 -50.40 12.25 -37.83
C TYR A 439 -48.97 12.39 -37.30
N GLY A 440 -48.81 12.88 -36.07
CA GLY A 440 -47.49 13.02 -35.45
C GLY A 440 -46.79 11.67 -35.29
N VAL A 441 -45.49 11.63 -35.59
CA VAL A 441 -44.62 10.46 -35.43
C VAL A 441 -43.85 10.58 -34.12
N THR A 442 -43.77 9.48 -33.39
CA THR A 442 -43.05 9.37 -32.10
C THR A 442 -41.99 8.28 -32.19
N LEU A 443 -41.10 8.24 -31.21
CA LEU A 443 -40.00 7.26 -31.16
C LEU A 443 -40.52 5.81 -31.11
N GLY A 444 -41.77 5.61 -30.68
CA GLY A 444 -42.37 4.29 -30.59
C GLY A 444 -41.53 3.36 -29.72
N GLY A 445 -41.08 2.26 -30.31
CA GLY A 445 -40.22 1.27 -29.66
C GLY A 445 -38.72 1.41 -29.97
N VAL A 446 -38.29 2.48 -30.65
CA VAL A 446 -36.89 2.62 -31.06
C VAL A 446 -35.97 2.76 -29.85
N SER A 447 -34.98 1.86 -29.74
CA SER A 447 -33.98 1.84 -28.67
C SER A 447 -32.61 1.41 -29.21
N ALA A 448 -31.55 1.84 -28.55
CA ALA A 448 -30.16 1.48 -28.84
C ALA A 448 -29.46 0.84 -27.61
N GLY A 449 -30.24 0.20 -26.73
CA GLY A 449 -29.72 -0.44 -25.52
C GLY A 449 -29.37 0.56 -24.40
N GLY A 450 -28.74 0.06 -23.32
CA GLY A 450 -28.45 0.84 -22.12
C GLY A 450 -27.34 1.89 -22.27
N ASN A 451 -26.54 1.81 -23.33
CA ASN A 451 -25.41 2.71 -23.58
C ASN A 451 -25.81 4.04 -24.22
N TYR A 452 -27.07 4.16 -24.68
CA TYR A 452 -27.56 5.38 -25.32
C TYR A 452 -28.87 5.87 -24.70
N THR A 453 -28.97 7.18 -24.56
CA THR A 453 -30.26 7.86 -24.40
C THR A 453 -30.75 8.26 -25.79
N VAL A 454 -31.83 7.62 -26.25
CA VAL A 454 -32.38 7.84 -27.59
C VAL A 454 -33.44 8.94 -27.56
N SER A 455 -33.36 9.87 -28.51
CA SER A 455 -34.34 10.95 -28.69
C SER A 455 -34.79 11.04 -30.14
N LEU A 456 -36.01 11.53 -30.36
CA LEU A 456 -36.53 11.82 -31.70
C LEU A 456 -36.26 13.29 -32.04
N SER A 457 -35.70 13.53 -33.22
CA SER A 457 -35.46 14.87 -33.75
C SER A 457 -36.75 15.51 -34.25
N GLY A 458 -37.07 16.68 -33.70
CA GLY A 458 -38.20 17.50 -34.13
C GLY A 458 -39.57 16.87 -33.89
N SER A 459 -40.53 17.23 -34.74
CA SER A 459 -41.92 16.74 -34.69
C SER A 459 -42.35 16.21 -36.06
N PRO A 460 -41.80 15.07 -36.51
CA PRO A 460 -42.13 14.51 -37.81
C PRO A 460 -43.61 14.12 -37.90
N SER A 461 -44.18 14.21 -39.11
CA SER A 461 -45.55 13.80 -39.39
C SER A 461 -45.61 12.74 -40.48
N PHE A 462 -46.63 11.89 -40.40
CA PHE A 462 -47.01 10.89 -41.39
C PHE A 462 -48.35 11.28 -41.99
N ARG A 463 -48.45 11.27 -43.32
CA ARG A 463 -49.64 11.76 -44.03
C ARG A 463 -50.51 10.61 -44.56
N ILE A 464 -51.79 10.62 -44.23
CA ILE A 464 -52.80 9.79 -44.94
C ILE A 464 -53.42 10.64 -46.04
N THR A 465 -53.27 10.20 -47.28
CA THR A 465 -53.81 10.87 -48.47
C THR A 465 -55.18 10.30 -48.82
N PRO A 466 -56.13 11.12 -49.33
CA PRO A 466 -57.43 10.63 -49.75
C PRO A 466 -57.32 9.55 -50.84
N ALA A 467 -58.16 8.51 -50.77
CA ALA A 467 -58.27 7.50 -51.81
C ALA A 467 -59.01 8.02 -53.05
N ALA A 468 -58.72 7.50 -54.23
CA ALA A 468 -59.49 7.84 -55.42
C ALA A 468 -60.83 7.09 -55.42
N LEU A 469 -61.93 7.81 -55.67
CA LEU A 469 -63.26 7.25 -55.85
C LEU A 469 -63.86 7.74 -57.17
N THR A 470 -64.36 6.81 -57.97
CA THR A 470 -64.84 7.11 -59.31
C THR A 470 -66.34 6.90 -59.38
N VAL A 471 -67.08 7.98 -59.70
CA VAL A 471 -68.52 7.96 -59.94
C VAL A 471 -68.78 7.74 -61.43
N THR A 472 -69.68 6.83 -61.76
CA THR A 472 -70.11 6.53 -63.14
C THR A 472 -71.61 6.75 -63.26
N ALA A 473 -72.02 7.71 -64.08
CA ALA A 473 -73.43 7.96 -64.34
C ALA A 473 -74.06 6.78 -65.10
N THR A 474 -75.29 6.41 -64.76
CA THR A 474 -76.04 5.38 -65.49
C THR A 474 -76.29 5.85 -66.94
N ALA A 475 -76.12 4.97 -67.91
CA ALA A 475 -76.28 5.32 -69.33
C ALA A 475 -77.76 5.51 -69.71
N GLY A 476 -78.02 6.33 -70.74
CA GLY A 476 -79.35 6.48 -71.36
C GLY A 476 -80.35 7.33 -70.58
N GLN A 477 -79.90 8.11 -69.61
CA GLN A 477 -80.77 8.99 -68.81
C GLN A 477 -81.36 10.10 -69.69
N SER A 478 -82.69 10.26 -69.63
CA SER A 478 -83.41 11.19 -70.50
C SER A 478 -84.72 11.68 -69.89
N LYS A 479 -85.28 12.75 -70.47
CA LYS A 479 -86.66 13.20 -70.27
C LYS A 479 -87.29 13.65 -71.59
N VAL A 480 -88.60 13.78 -71.63
CA VAL A 480 -89.31 14.45 -72.73
C VAL A 480 -89.34 15.96 -72.49
N TYR A 481 -89.26 16.74 -73.56
CA TYR A 481 -89.31 18.21 -73.52
C TYR A 481 -90.53 18.70 -72.71
N GLY A 482 -90.25 19.59 -71.76
CA GLY A 482 -91.23 20.17 -70.84
C GLY A 482 -91.63 19.31 -69.63
N ASP A 483 -91.06 18.10 -69.48
CA ASP A 483 -91.16 17.34 -68.25
C ASP A 483 -90.05 17.77 -67.25
N LEU A 484 -90.26 17.49 -65.96
CA LEU A 484 -89.26 17.75 -64.91
C LEU A 484 -88.07 16.81 -65.05
N ASP A 485 -86.91 17.25 -64.59
CA ASP A 485 -85.71 16.42 -64.55
C ASP A 485 -85.90 15.23 -63.58
N PRO A 486 -85.60 13.99 -64.01
CA PRO A 486 -85.50 12.88 -63.09
C PRO A 486 -84.23 13.02 -62.24
N ALA A 487 -84.21 12.36 -61.07
CA ALA A 487 -82.99 12.20 -60.31
C ALA A 487 -81.96 11.40 -61.12
N LEU A 488 -80.76 11.94 -61.27
CA LEU A 488 -79.70 11.29 -62.05
C LEU A 488 -79.09 10.12 -61.28
N ALA A 489 -79.26 8.90 -61.80
CA ALA A 489 -78.71 7.68 -61.23
C ALA A 489 -77.22 7.51 -61.57
N TYR A 490 -76.47 6.95 -60.62
CA TYR A 490 -75.05 6.66 -60.77
C TYR A 490 -74.62 5.49 -59.86
N THR A 491 -73.45 4.94 -60.16
CA THR A 491 -72.72 4.01 -59.28
C THR A 491 -71.34 4.59 -58.96
N ALA A 492 -70.68 4.06 -57.94
CA ALA A 492 -69.30 4.44 -57.62
C ALA A 492 -68.44 3.22 -57.30
N THR A 493 -67.16 3.31 -57.63
CA THR A 493 -66.14 2.28 -57.37
C THR A 493 -64.90 2.91 -56.74
N GLY A 494 -64.11 2.11 -56.04
CA GLY A 494 -62.91 2.57 -55.34
C GLY A 494 -63.07 2.79 -53.83
N PHE A 495 -64.19 2.35 -53.23
CA PHE A 495 -64.34 2.35 -51.77
C PHE A 495 -63.24 1.52 -51.11
N LYS A 496 -62.73 2.03 -49.99
CA LYS A 496 -61.66 1.49 -49.16
C LYS A 496 -62.17 1.33 -47.73
N ALA A 497 -61.38 0.64 -46.88
CA ALA A 497 -61.67 0.50 -45.45
C ALA A 497 -63.07 -0.06 -45.09
N GLY A 498 -63.71 -0.82 -46.01
CA GLY A 498 -65.07 -1.34 -45.80
C GLY A 498 -66.20 -0.34 -46.06
N ASP A 499 -65.88 0.86 -46.56
CA ASP A 499 -66.87 1.86 -46.94
C ASP A 499 -67.76 1.36 -48.10
N THR A 500 -68.97 1.92 -48.18
CA THR A 500 -69.96 1.55 -49.21
C THR A 500 -70.62 2.79 -49.78
N ALA A 501 -71.47 2.61 -50.80
CA ALA A 501 -72.22 3.68 -51.44
C ALA A 501 -73.07 4.55 -50.49
N ALA A 502 -73.37 4.06 -49.27
CA ALA A 502 -74.05 4.85 -48.24
C ALA A 502 -73.27 6.09 -47.77
N LEU A 503 -71.96 6.13 -48.00
CA LEU A 503 -71.11 7.30 -47.69
C LEU A 503 -71.34 8.47 -48.65
N LEU A 504 -71.86 8.21 -49.84
CA LEU A 504 -72.03 9.24 -50.85
C LEU A 504 -73.16 10.18 -50.49
N THR A 505 -72.87 11.47 -50.60
CA THR A 505 -73.83 12.55 -50.41
C THR A 505 -73.90 13.41 -51.66
N GLY A 506 -74.99 14.16 -51.82
CA GLY A 506 -75.23 14.99 -53.00
C GLY A 506 -75.74 14.21 -54.22
N ALA A 507 -75.85 14.89 -55.36
CA ALA A 507 -76.38 14.32 -56.59
C ALA A 507 -75.58 14.82 -57.81
N LEU A 508 -75.59 14.03 -58.89
CA LEU A 508 -75.09 14.48 -60.18
C LEU A 508 -75.95 15.65 -60.69
N ALA A 509 -75.34 16.50 -61.51
CA ALA A 509 -76.03 17.61 -62.16
C ALA A 509 -75.76 17.58 -63.66
N ARG A 510 -76.73 17.97 -64.48
CA ARG A 510 -76.53 18.18 -65.92
C ARG A 510 -76.30 19.64 -66.25
N ALA A 511 -75.74 19.92 -67.42
CA ALA A 511 -75.64 21.25 -67.98
C ALA A 511 -77.03 21.90 -68.14
N ALA A 512 -77.10 23.22 -67.96
CA ALA A 512 -78.34 23.99 -68.05
C ALA A 512 -78.89 24.07 -69.48
N GLY A 513 -80.21 24.18 -69.59
CA GLY A 513 -80.97 24.30 -70.85
C GLY A 513 -82.11 23.30 -70.93
N GLU A 514 -83.16 23.63 -71.66
CA GLU A 514 -84.42 22.86 -71.68
C GLU A 514 -84.86 22.40 -73.07
N ASN A 515 -84.17 22.82 -74.12
CA ASN A 515 -84.48 22.39 -75.49
C ASN A 515 -84.13 20.92 -75.71
N ALA A 516 -84.75 20.28 -76.70
CA ALA A 516 -84.39 18.93 -77.10
C ALA A 516 -82.92 18.88 -77.56
N GLY A 517 -82.15 17.94 -77.02
CA GLY A 517 -80.70 17.87 -77.21
C GLY A 517 -79.99 17.05 -76.12
N ASP A 518 -78.66 16.98 -76.21
CA ASP A 518 -77.81 16.28 -75.25
C ASP A 518 -77.08 17.26 -74.34
N TYR A 519 -77.12 17.00 -73.03
CA TYR A 519 -76.57 17.86 -71.98
C TYR A 519 -75.54 17.07 -71.17
N GLY A 520 -74.32 17.59 -71.01
CA GLY A 520 -73.28 16.91 -70.23
C GLY A 520 -73.67 16.75 -68.76
N ILE A 521 -73.45 15.55 -68.21
CA ILE A 521 -73.58 15.26 -66.79
C ILE A 521 -72.23 15.54 -66.11
N THR A 522 -72.29 16.20 -64.97
CA THR A 522 -71.16 16.58 -64.11
C THR A 522 -71.34 15.96 -62.73
N LEU A 523 -70.25 15.94 -61.94
CA LEU A 523 -70.25 15.48 -60.55
C LEU A 523 -71.28 16.20 -59.68
N GLY A 524 -71.68 17.41 -60.04
CA GLY A 524 -72.61 18.21 -59.26
C GLY A 524 -72.12 18.39 -57.83
N GLY A 525 -72.91 17.90 -56.88
CA GLY A 525 -72.60 17.92 -55.46
C GLY A 525 -72.13 16.58 -54.88
N VAL A 526 -71.85 15.56 -55.72
CA VAL A 526 -71.47 14.23 -55.21
C VAL A 526 -70.14 14.30 -54.46
N SER A 527 -70.16 13.88 -53.19
CA SER A 527 -69.00 13.85 -52.30
C SER A 527 -68.98 12.57 -51.48
N ALA A 528 -67.77 12.09 -51.18
CA ALA A 528 -67.50 10.94 -50.30
C ALA A 528 -66.76 11.36 -49.02
N GLY A 529 -66.80 12.65 -48.67
CA GLY A 529 -66.08 13.21 -47.52
C GLY A 529 -64.58 13.41 -47.77
N GLY A 530 -63.84 13.81 -46.73
CA GLY A 530 -62.42 14.18 -46.82
C GLY A 530 -61.45 13.01 -47.10
N ASN A 531 -61.91 11.77 -46.96
CA ASN A 531 -61.10 10.56 -47.15
C ASN A 531 -61.00 10.13 -48.61
N TYR A 532 -61.78 10.74 -49.51
CA TYR A 532 -61.77 10.40 -50.93
C TYR A 532 -61.63 11.64 -51.81
N THR A 533 -60.88 11.49 -52.88
CA THR A 533 -60.93 12.40 -54.03
C THR A 533 -61.91 11.80 -55.04
N VAL A 534 -63.06 12.45 -55.22
CA VAL A 534 -64.14 11.95 -56.10
C VAL A 534 -63.96 12.48 -57.51
N SER A 535 -64.03 11.60 -58.50
CA SER A 535 -63.94 11.93 -59.93
C SER A 535 -65.12 11.35 -60.71
N LEU A 536 -65.52 12.00 -61.81
CA LEU A 536 -66.55 11.49 -62.72
C LEU A 536 -65.88 10.69 -63.83
N SER A 537 -66.37 9.49 -64.09
CA SER A 537 -65.91 8.65 -65.18
C SER A 537 -66.46 9.15 -66.52
N GLY A 538 -65.56 9.48 -67.44
CA GLY A 538 -65.89 9.85 -68.82
C GLY A 538 -66.66 11.18 -68.93
N SER A 539 -67.44 11.29 -70.01
CA SER A 539 -68.28 12.47 -70.31
C SER A 539 -69.73 12.03 -70.54
N PRO A 540 -70.44 11.60 -69.48
CA PRO A 540 -71.82 11.13 -69.62
C PRO A 540 -72.75 12.25 -70.07
N SER A 541 -73.79 11.92 -70.84
CA SER A 541 -74.79 12.88 -71.32
C SER A 541 -76.21 12.50 -70.87
N PHE A 542 -77.03 13.51 -70.65
CA PHE A 542 -78.46 13.44 -70.39
C PHE A 542 -79.22 13.96 -71.61
N ARG A 543 -80.19 13.20 -72.11
CA ARG A 543 -80.91 13.55 -73.34
C ARG A 543 -82.30 14.10 -73.08
N ILE A 544 -82.61 15.26 -73.64
CA ILE A 544 -83.99 15.77 -73.73
C ILE A 544 -84.54 15.37 -75.10
N THR A 545 -85.58 14.54 -75.13
CA THR A 545 -86.26 14.13 -76.36
C THR A 545 -87.37 15.12 -76.72
N PRO A 546 -87.63 15.38 -78.02
CA PRO A 546 -88.75 16.22 -78.43
C PRO A 546 -90.09 15.70 -77.91
N ALA A 547 -91.01 16.59 -77.55
CA ALA A 547 -92.38 16.25 -77.20
C ALA A 547 -93.24 16.02 -78.45
N ALA A 548 -94.27 15.16 -78.36
CA ALA A 548 -95.17 14.94 -79.47
C ALA A 548 -96.22 16.07 -79.57
N LEU A 549 -96.44 16.58 -80.78
CA LEU A 549 -97.44 17.59 -81.08
C LEU A 549 -98.32 17.11 -82.24
N THR A 550 -99.63 17.25 -82.08
CA THR A 550 -100.60 16.73 -83.04
C THR A 550 -101.39 17.89 -83.64
N VAL A 551 -101.32 18.03 -84.96
CA VAL A 551 -102.04 19.02 -85.78
C VAL A 551 -103.32 18.38 -86.31
N THR A 552 -104.45 19.07 -86.20
CA THR A 552 -105.76 18.62 -86.68
C THR A 552 -106.32 19.67 -87.63
N ALA A 553 -106.57 19.30 -88.89
CA ALA A 553 -107.17 20.22 -89.86
C ALA A 553 -108.62 20.57 -89.46
N THR A 554 -109.03 21.81 -89.70
CA THR A 554 -110.42 22.24 -89.50
C THR A 554 -111.32 21.51 -90.50
N ALA A 555 -112.46 21.00 -90.05
CA ALA A 555 -113.38 20.24 -90.91
C ALA A 555 -114.19 21.14 -91.86
N GLY A 556 -114.59 20.60 -93.02
CA GLY A 556 -115.55 21.25 -93.93
C GLY A 556 -114.96 22.36 -94.82
N GLN A 557 -113.64 22.41 -94.96
CA GLN A 557 -112.96 23.41 -95.81
C GLN A 557 -113.26 23.14 -97.30
N SER A 558 -113.67 24.17 -98.04
CA SER A 558 -114.09 24.05 -99.45
C SER A 558 -113.91 25.34 -100.26
N LYS A 559 -113.96 25.23 -101.59
CA LYS A 559 -114.06 26.36 -102.53
C LYS A 559 -115.05 26.07 -103.67
N VAL A 560 -115.54 27.09 -104.36
CA VAL A 560 -116.30 26.94 -105.62
C VAL A 560 -115.32 26.85 -106.79
N TYR A 561 -115.63 26.02 -107.78
CA TYR A 561 -114.85 25.80 -108.98
C TYR A 561 -114.62 27.12 -109.73
N GLY A 562 -113.35 27.47 -109.93
CA GLY A 562 -112.91 28.75 -110.50
C GLY A 562 -112.36 29.74 -109.48
N ASP A 563 -112.57 29.53 -108.17
CA ASP A 563 -112.00 30.37 -107.11
C ASP A 563 -110.56 29.96 -106.74
N LEU A 564 -109.80 30.91 -106.19
CA LEU A 564 -108.49 30.69 -105.58
C LEU A 564 -108.59 29.75 -104.37
N ASP A 565 -107.56 28.92 -104.14
CA ASP A 565 -107.48 28.06 -102.96
C ASP A 565 -107.44 28.88 -101.66
N PRO A 566 -108.32 28.58 -100.68
CA PRO A 566 -108.22 29.19 -99.37
C PRO A 566 -107.04 28.60 -98.58
N ALA A 567 -106.50 29.38 -97.64
CA ALA A 567 -105.54 28.86 -96.68
C ALA A 567 -106.21 27.81 -95.78
N LEU A 568 -105.60 26.63 -95.68
CA LEU A 568 -106.13 25.53 -94.86
C LEU A 568 -105.94 25.83 -93.36
N ALA A 569 -107.04 26.01 -92.64
CA ALA A 569 -107.08 26.18 -91.20
C ALA A 569 -106.83 24.86 -90.46
N TYR A 570 -106.14 24.94 -89.32
CA TYR A 570 -105.86 23.83 -88.42
C TYR A 570 -105.73 24.28 -86.96
N THR A 571 -105.87 23.34 -86.04
CA THR A 571 -105.52 23.50 -84.62
C THR A 571 -104.44 22.50 -84.25
N ALA A 572 -103.77 22.70 -83.11
CA ALA A 572 -102.80 21.73 -82.61
C ALA A 572 -102.91 21.54 -81.10
N THR A 573 -102.54 20.34 -80.64
CA THR A 573 -102.57 19.94 -79.23
C THR A 573 -101.26 19.24 -78.87
N GLY A 574 -100.91 19.22 -77.58
CA GLY A 574 -99.66 18.63 -77.08
C GLY A 574 -98.53 19.62 -76.79
N PHE A 575 -98.79 20.93 -76.81
CA PHE A 575 -97.82 21.93 -76.35
C PHE A 575 -97.43 21.69 -74.89
N LYS A 576 -96.13 21.82 -74.62
CA LYS A 576 -95.46 21.66 -73.33
C LYS A 576 -94.78 22.96 -72.95
N ALA A 577 -94.29 23.05 -71.71
CA ALA A 577 -93.49 24.19 -71.23
C ALA A 577 -94.10 25.59 -71.42
N GLY A 578 -95.43 25.71 -71.51
CA GLY A 578 -96.12 26.98 -71.75
C GLY A 578 -96.13 27.44 -73.21
N ASP A 579 -95.65 26.62 -74.14
CA ASP A 579 -95.70 26.91 -75.58
C ASP A 579 -97.15 26.97 -76.10
N THR A 580 -97.34 27.68 -77.21
CA THR A 580 -98.66 27.88 -77.83
C THR A 580 -98.60 27.69 -79.34
N ALA A 581 -99.77 27.74 -80.00
CA ALA A 581 -99.89 27.63 -81.45
C ALA A 581 -99.05 28.63 -82.26
N ALA A 582 -98.56 29.72 -81.66
CA ALA A 582 -97.64 30.67 -82.29
C ALA A 582 -96.29 30.03 -82.70
N LEU A 583 -95.91 28.89 -82.12
CA LEU A 583 -94.70 28.14 -82.48
C LEU A 583 -94.84 27.40 -83.83
N LEU A 584 -96.08 27.18 -84.29
CA LEU A 584 -96.31 26.48 -85.55
C LEU A 584 -95.98 27.38 -86.72
N THR A 585 -95.19 26.85 -87.64
CA THR A 585 -94.84 27.52 -88.90
C THR A 585 -95.16 26.60 -90.06
N GLY A 586 -95.39 27.19 -91.24
CA GLY A 586 -95.85 26.46 -92.42
C GLY A 586 -97.38 26.30 -92.48
N ALA A 587 -97.85 25.65 -93.54
CA ALA A 587 -99.25 25.44 -93.81
C ALA A 587 -99.52 23.96 -94.11
N LEU A 588 -100.74 23.51 -93.82
CA LEU A 588 -101.24 22.26 -94.37
C LEU A 588 -101.29 22.36 -95.90
N ALA A 589 -101.11 21.23 -96.57
CA ALA A 589 -101.13 21.15 -98.02
C ALA A 589 -102.31 20.31 -98.49
N GLN A 590 -103.05 20.82 -99.47
CA GLN A 590 -104.06 20.05 -100.19
C GLN A 590 -103.40 19.17 -101.26
N ALA A 591 -103.96 18.00 -101.53
CA ALA A 591 -103.61 17.18 -102.68
C ALA A 591 -103.97 17.90 -104.01
N ALA A 592 -103.12 17.78 -105.04
CA ALA A 592 -103.25 18.53 -106.29
C ALA A 592 -104.51 18.17 -107.12
N GLY A 593 -105.16 19.18 -107.70
CA GLY A 593 -106.26 19.07 -108.67
C GLY A 593 -107.33 20.14 -108.50
N GLU A 594 -107.99 20.52 -109.60
CA GLU A 594 -108.89 21.70 -109.65
C GLU A 594 -110.33 21.38 -110.05
N ASN A 595 -110.64 20.12 -110.37
CA ASN A 595 -112.00 19.72 -110.72
C ASN A 595 -112.86 19.59 -109.46
N ALA A 596 -114.18 19.73 -109.61
CA ALA A 596 -115.09 19.50 -108.48
C ALA A 596 -114.90 18.08 -107.91
N GLY A 597 -114.65 17.96 -106.60
CA GLY A 597 -114.27 16.71 -105.92
C GLY A 597 -113.68 16.93 -104.52
N ASP A 598 -113.35 15.83 -103.82
CA ASP A 598 -112.71 15.84 -102.50
C ASP A 598 -111.21 15.52 -102.62
N TYR A 599 -110.36 16.29 -101.93
CA TYR A 599 -108.90 16.22 -101.97
C TYR A 599 -108.33 16.06 -100.56
N GLY A 600 -107.39 15.13 -100.36
CA GLY A 600 -106.77 14.91 -99.04
C GLY A 600 -105.94 16.11 -98.57
N ILE A 601 -105.92 16.37 -97.27
CA ILE A 601 -105.08 17.36 -96.62
C ILE A 601 -103.93 16.62 -95.93
N ALA A 602 -102.69 17.01 -96.23
CA ALA A 602 -101.47 16.49 -95.62
C ALA A 602 -100.85 17.52 -94.66
N LEU A 603 -99.95 17.07 -93.77
CA LEU A 603 -99.27 17.95 -92.80
C LEU A 603 -98.52 19.09 -93.51
N GLY A 604 -98.12 18.87 -94.76
CA GLY A 604 -97.45 19.87 -95.58
C GLY A 604 -96.14 20.32 -94.94
N GLY A 605 -96.01 21.63 -94.75
CA GLY A 605 -94.84 22.26 -94.12
C GLY A 605 -94.99 22.55 -92.64
N VAL A 606 -96.04 22.05 -91.97
CA VAL A 606 -96.29 22.40 -90.56
C VAL A 606 -95.22 21.79 -89.65
N THR A 607 -94.48 22.65 -88.95
CA THR A 607 -93.44 22.25 -87.97
C THR A 607 -93.52 23.11 -86.70
N ALA A 608 -92.99 22.61 -85.58
CA ALA A 608 -92.99 23.27 -84.27
C ALA A 608 -91.57 23.34 -83.66
N GLY A 609 -90.56 23.64 -84.48
CA GLY A 609 -89.17 23.69 -84.04
C GLY A 609 -88.58 22.35 -83.60
N GLY A 610 -87.33 22.36 -83.10
CA GLY A 610 -86.60 21.15 -82.71
C GLY A 610 -87.09 20.47 -81.43
N ASN A 611 -87.94 21.13 -80.65
CA ASN A 611 -88.46 20.65 -79.37
C ASN A 611 -89.71 19.77 -79.51
N TYR A 612 -90.29 19.71 -80.71
CA TYR A 612 -91.48 18.92 -80.96
C TYR A 612 -91.34 18.03 -82.19
N THR A 613 -91.92 16.84 -82.13
CA THR A 613 -92.24 16.05 -83.30
C THR A 613 -93.71 16.31 -83.68
N VAL A 614 -93.93 16.87 -84.87
CA VAL A 614 -95.27 17.23 -85.35
C VAL A 614 -95.86 16.13 -86.21
N SER A 615 -97.12 15.78 -85.94
CA SER A 615 -97.88 14.78 -86.70
C SER A 615 -99.26 15.31 -87.09
N LEU A 616 -99.81 14.86 -88.22
CA LEU A 616 -101.18 15.16 -88.62
C LEU A 616 -102.16 14.14 -88.03
N SER A 617 -103.25 14.63 -87.46
CA SER A 617 -104.36 13.84 -86.96
C SER A 617 -105.31 13.45 -88.09
N GLY A 618 -105.48 12.13 -88.27
CA GLY A 618 -106.46 11.57 -89.21
C GLY A 618 -106.13 11.81 -90.69
N ALA A 619 -107.15 11.67 -91.54
CA ALA A 619 -107.09 11.89 -92.99
C ALA A 619 -108.11 12.97 -93.43
N PRO A 620 -107.86 14.25 -93.11
CA PRO A 620 -108.78 15.33 -93.44
C PRO A 620 -108.89 15.57 -94.96
N SER A 621 -110.03 16.09 -95.42
CA SER A 621 -110.27 16.41 -96.85
C SER A 621 -110.76 17.85 -97.06
N PHE A 622 -110.46 18.38 -98.24
CA PHE A 622 -110.87 19.67 -98.78
C PHE A 622 -111.75 19.46 -100.01
N ARG A 623 -112.85 20.22 -100.17
CA ARG A 623 -113.84 19.98 -101.23
C ARG A 623 -113.96 21.12 -102.24
N ILE A 624 -113.95 20.82 -103.54
CA ILE A 624 -114.23 21.79 -104.63
C ILE A 624 -115.66 21.55 -105.17
N THR A 625 -116.51 22.58 -105.24
CA THR A 625 -117.92 22.49 -105.69
C THR A 625 -118.17 23.15 -107.06
N PRO A 626 -119.10 22.69 -107.93
CA PRO A 626 -119.32 23.26 -109.28
C PRO A 626 -119.93 24.69 -109.32
N ALA A 627 -119.72 25.45 -110.42
CA ALA A 627 -120.32 26.78 -110.71
C ALA A 627 -121.57 26.71 -111.64
N ALA A 628 -122.48 27.71 -111.63
CA ALA A 628 -123.79 27.68 -112.32
C ALA A 628 -123.92 28.66 -113.54
N LEU A 629 -124.79 28.35 -114.53
CA LEU A 629 -125.03 29.13 -115.78
C LEU A 629 -126.53 29.20 -116.22
N THR A 630 -126.97 30.22 -116.97
CA THR A 630 -128.39 30.40 -117.42
C THR A 630 -128.50 31.00 -118.85
N VAL A 631 -129.56 30.65 -119.62
CA VAL A 631 -129.78 31.08 -121.04
C VAL A 631 -131.25 31.54 -121.28
N THR A 632 -131.52 32.45 -122.23
CA THR A 632 -132.87 33.03 -122.53
C THR A 632 -133.11 33.21 -124.05
N ALA A 633 -134.37 33.15 -124.53
CA ALA A 633 -134.77 33.22 -125.96
C ALA A 633 -135.53 34.53 -126.36
N THR A 634 -135.55 34.88 -127.67
CA THR A 634 -135.96 36.21 -128.23
C THR A 634 -137.40 36.26 -128.78
N ALA A 635 -138.14 37.37 -128.60
CA ALA A 635 -139.57 37.52 -128.95
C ALA A 635 -139.83 38.25 -130.30
N GLY A 636 -140.97 37.96 -130.96
CA GLY A 636 -141.46 38.64 -132.18
C GLY A 636 -141.66 37.76 -133.42
N GLN A 637 -141.44 36.45 -133.32
CA GLN A 637 -141.56 35.51 -134.43
C GLN A 637 -143.04 35.22 -134.78
N SER A 638 -143.46 35.49 -136.03
CA SER A 638 -144.82 35.21 -136.53
C SER A 638 -144.83 34.85 -138.02
N LYS A 639 -145.90 34.20 -138.51
CA LYS A 639 -146.09 33.85 -139.93
C LYS A 639 -147.54 34.06 -140.39
N VAL A 640 -147.78 34.11 -141.70
CA VAL A 640 -149.13 34.15 -142.31
C VAL A 640 -149.44 32.82 -143.01
N TYR A 641 -150.73 32.47 -143.06
CA TYR A 641 -151.25 31.20 -143.54
C TYR A 641 -150.76 30.84 -144.95
N GLY A 642 -149.94 29.79 -145.04
CA GLY A 642 -149.37 29.29 -146.29
C GLY A 642 -147.95 28.74 -146.19
N ASP A 643 -147.11 29.18 -145.22
CA ASP A 643 -145.77 28.58 -145.07
C ASP A 643 -145.07 28.70 -143.71
N LEU A 644 -143.92 28.00 -143.62
CA LEU A 644 -143.20 27.44 -142.45
C LEU A 644 -142.77 28.43 -141.34
N ASP A 645 -142.67 27.87 -140.12
CA ASP A 645 -142.33 28.58 -138.88
C ASP A 645 -140.86 29.07 -138.85
N PRO A 646 -140.59 30.28 -138.32
CA PRO A 646 -139.23 30.77 -138.09
C PRO A 646 -138.52 30.03 -136.93
N VAL A 647 -137.19 29.91 -137.03
CA VAL A 647 -136.27 29.36 -136.02
C VAL A 647 -135.67 30.50 -135.21
#